data_AF-A0A068WXC2-F1
#
_entry.id   AF-A0A068WXC2-F1
#
_cell.length_a   1.000
_cell.length_b   1.000
_cell.length_c   1.000
_cell.angle_alpha   90.00
_cell.angle_beta   90.00
_cell.angle_gamma   90.00
#
_symmetry.space_group_name_H-M   'P 1'
#
loop_
_entity.id
_entity.type
_entity.pdbx_description
1 polymer ?
#
loop_
_entity_poly.entity_id
_entity_poly.type
_entity_poly.pdbx_seq_one_letter_code
_entity_poly.pdbx_strand_id
1 'polypeptide(L)'
;MSAFFDYDEVTPFLIANPPDEENIAKMDTQLDVNNGIALQTIDKLCLEGKITATETAMYKARYIKLHDALKRSRESEHKLHILMKYCHTELDRQEMELSKAEQFPENAVTEPLMLRAQIINTYNCAMETEERVETLSYEEALLREERKLLKRDFSRFPMSEEMERRFKSLQTQYQETFMEIDMLRLENKRSREQLRVSKDFLDDIRLEHTESQLRLNRVKADCVLATALPGQYIKETEKARKYKSDFEKKIKSLDSQHAILVGQKEKLESELQSVTANNENCKIEIERNKERVDLNKEQTEDLIRSCASWQDLEMVSRTEKAKLTQRFETFASEKKECQQEQSKLKWEKDSSVKQMKKAQAQLDICMEFNTTAVFEKARARLAVTPKYDNTLVKRKEKLNEFLRNLHSDIAEEEKRMAAEYVHINQAVVLSERRLSLLERSRAENSELLQLATSLSEEMARAVCEFNGAFRKHSRLAEDCQIKLRLIERQLDELQTLETRLNDVSNLYMDVKKERNNCVSLLQAAVQVASATRERLRQRGNEAEILLTAAQRSEAQLATVRSTTIRLVAQRDHKRHDLCKVAAAVAVQNAKREQMRLKLNRLTLMYNQAEASSIALKKACERNAKLRNERAILLIERNQEVYLLQEREKYQTIAMASAKMDLSGLEAEYQTSQLYLKQIQHMIHLLREQVPKKMHMEGSVHGLIQELIGIRAHKAQLVAWFEDPDRPGRLRLLGGADPSQSELWVILGRLEKRLAAKEEDLAEKNLTYEAIGRLVDALRVKTDANRDDTLRMAMKVNGIQLKLIKLRKQLETKYAELIISNFEHKKLQNEVRKRERHLDVCMIRALSEMPPSREIAREYRLTKRREQIRRQYKAEKAQGPKKILPMREPIPKLPSIGESSYKIIFGRSPTVGNKSMTR
;
A
#
# COMPACT_ATOMS: atom_id res chain seq x y z
N MET A 1 8.10 2.61 -59.72
CA MET A 1 7.74 3.29 -60.99
C MET A 1 7.79 2.26 -62.10
N SER A 2 7.12 2.49 -63.23
CA SER A 2 6.83 1.48 -64.26
C SER A 2 7.39 1.84 -65.65
N ALA A 3 7.39 0.85 -66.55
CA ALA A 3 7.79 0.89 -67.96
C ALA A 3 9.30 0.91 -68.26
N PHE A 4 9.63 0.56 -69.51
CA PHE A 4 10.95 0.29 -70.10
C PHE A 4 11.61 -1.03 -69.58
N PHE A 5 11.83 -2.08 -70.38
CA PHE A 5 11.59 -2.29 -71.83
C PHE A 5 10.93 -3.65 -72.10
N ASP A 6 9.97 -3.69 -73.03
CA ASP A 6 9.74 -4.85 -73.89
C ASP A 6 10.56 -4.65 -75.18
N TYR A 7 11.18 -5.71 -75.71
CA TYR A 7 11.37 -5.93 -77.15
C TYR A 7 11.87 -7.37 -77.39
N ASP A 8 10.98 -8.25 -77.84
CA ASP A 8 11.34 -9.56 -78.38
C ASP A 8 11.84 -9.41 -79.83
N GLU A 9 13.06 -9.87 -80.11
CA GLU A 9 13.45 -10.36 -81.44
C GLU A 9 14.15 -11.72 -81.30
N VAL A 10 13.34 -12.77 -81.17
CA VAL A 10 13.81 -14.16 -81.19
C VAL A 10 14.33 -14.51 -82.59
N THR A 11 15.64 -14.44 -82.78
CA THR A 11 16.31 -15.00 -83.96
C THR A 11 16.47 -16.51 -83.79
N PRO A 12 15.83 -17.36 -84.62
CA PRO A 12 15.92 -18.81 -84.48
C PRO A 12 17.24 -19.32 -85.06
N PHE A 13 18.31 -19.26 -84.27
CA PHE A 13 19.50 -20.06 -84.55
C PHE A 13 19.13 -21.55 -84.53
N LEU A 14 19.40 -22.25 -85.64
CA LEU A 14 19.28 -23.71 -85.67
C LEU A 14 20.38 -24.32 -84.79
N ILE A 15 20.05 -24.58 -83.54
CA ILE A 15 20.80 -25.52 -82.70
C ILE A 15 20.62 -26.90 -83.31
N ALA A 16 21.70 -27.46 -83.86
CA ALA A 16 21.71 -28.85 -84.27
C ALA A 16 21.67 -29.73 -83.02
N ASN A 17 20.63 -30.56 -82.89
CA ASN A 17 20.60 -31.58 -81.85
C ASN A 17 21.80 -32.54 -82.05
N PRO A 18 22.50 -32.96 -80.97
CA PRO A 18 23.52 -33.98 -81.08
C PRO A 18 22.90 -35.31 -81.57
N PRO A 19 23.63 -36.11 -82.38
CA PRO A 19 23.15 -37.43 -82.79
C PRO A 19 23.20 -38.40 -81.60
N ASP A 20 22.17 -39.26 -81.48
CA ASP A 20 22.11 -40.28 -80.42
C ASP A 20 23.32 -41.23 -80.48
N GLU A 21 23.95 -41.48 -79.31
CA GLU A 21 25.26 -42.14 -79.23
C GLU A 21 25.28 -43.60 -79.74
N GLU A 22 24.12 -44.26 -79.88
CA GLU A 22 24.02 -45.68 -80.28
C GLU A 22 24.41 -45.96 -81.76
N ASN A 23 24.49 -44.95 -82.64
CA ASN A 23 24.82 -45.18 -84.06
C ASN A 23 26.30 -45.01 -84.44
N ILE A 24 27.16 -44.58 -83.51
CA ILE A 24 28.58 -44.28 -83.81
C ILE A 24 29.35 -45.54 -84.25
N ALA A 25 29.05 -46.70 -83.65
CA ALA A 25 29.77 -47.97 -83.86
C ALA A 25 29.53 -48.65 -85.24
N LYS A 26 28.82 -48.02 -86.19
CA LYS A 26 28.52 -48.61 -87.52
C LYS A 26 28.98 -47.78 -88.73
N MET A 27 29.72 -46.69 -88.51
CA MET A 27 30.18 -45.79 -89.60
C MET A 27 31.70 -45.84 -89.90
N ASP A 28 32.51 -46.45 -89.04
CA ASP A 28 33.98 -46.50 -89.24
C ASP A 28 34.42 -47.37 -90.44
N THR A 29 33.57 -48.27 -90.92
CA THR A 29 33.88 -49.17 -92.06
C THR A 29 33.84 -48.48 -93.44
N GLN A 30 33.79 -47.15 -93.50
CA GLN A 30 33.94 -46.37 -94.75
C GLN A 30 35.20 -45.47 -94.79
N LEU A 31 36.14 -45.63 -93.85
CA LEU A 31 37.31 -44.75 -93.71
C LEU A 31 38.58 -45.15 -94.51
N ASP A 32 38.50 -46.12 -95.41
CA ASP A 32 39.57 -46.39 -96.40
C ASP A 32 39.19 -45.82 -97.77
N VAL A 33 39.93 -44.77 -98.17
CA VAL A 33 39.74 -44.04 -99.44
C VAL A 33 39.76 -44.97 -100.64
N ASN A 34 40.64 -45.98 -100.65
CA ASN A 34 40.84 -46.86 -101.81
C ASN A 34 39.66 -47.82 -102.03
N ASN A 35 38.84 -48.06 -101.01
CA ASN A 35 37.68 -48.95 -101.06
C ASN A 35 36.32 -48.19 -101.10
N GLY A 36 36.35 -46.86 -101.22
CA GLY A 36 35.13 -46.05 -101.32
C GLY A 36 34.29 -46.34 -102.57
N ILE A 37 32.98 -46.56 -102.40
CA ILE A 37 32.03 -46.90 -103.47
C ILE A 37 32.05 -45.87 -104.63
N ALA A 38 32.24 -44.59 -104.32
CA ALA A 38 32.35 -43.53 -105.32
C ALA A 38 33.59 -43.68 -106.22
N LEU A 39 34.73 -44.10 -105.66
CA LEU A 39 35.97 -44.35 -106.39
C LEU A 39 35.82 -45.56 -107.33
N GLN A 40 35.22 -46.65 -106.84
CA GLN A 40 34.89 -47.83 -107.65
C GLN A 40 33.85 -47.53 -108.75
N THR A 41 32.91 -46.61 -108.51
CA THR A 41 31.95 -46.15 -109.51
C THR A 41 32.62 -45.31 -110.60
N ILE A 42 33.57 -44.45 -110.24
CA ILE A 42 34.39 -43.69 -111.19
C ILE A 42 35.24 -44.63 -112.07
N ASP A 43 35.82 -45.69 -111.48
CA ASP A 43 36.54 -46.73 -112.27
C ASP A 43 35.63 -47.51 -113.22
N LYS A 44 34.41 -47.88 -112.78
CA LYS A 44 33.41 -48.50 -113.67
C LYS A 44 33.03 -47.61 -114.85
N LEU A 45 32.81 -46.31 -114.62
CA LEU A 45 32.48 -45.36 -115.70
C LEU A 45 33.64 -45.18 -116.71
N CYS A 46 34.89 -45.33 -116.27
CA CYS A 46 36.06 -45.37 -117.15
C CYS A 46 36.13 -46.68 -117.96
N LEU A 47 35.85 -47.84 -117.33
CA LEU A 47 35.80 -49.15 -117.99
C LEU A 47 34.63 -49.27 -118.98
N GLU A 48 33.51 -48.59 -118.71
CA GLU A 48 32.36 -48.44 -119.61
C GLU A 48 32.59 -47.40 -120.73
N GLY A 49 33.76 -46.75 -120.79
CA GLY A 49 34.14 -45.80 -121.83
C GLY A 49 33.38 -44.47 -121.82
N LYS A 50 32.65 -44.16 -120.73
CA LYS A 50 31.78 -42.97 -120.62
C LYS A 50 32.52 -41.71 -120.18
N ILE A 51 33.73 -41.85 -119.64
CA ILE A 51 34.64 -40.76 -119.26
C ILE A 51 36.06 -41.13 -119.68
N THR A 52 36.86 -40.13 -120.07
CA THR A 52 38.27 -40.36 -120.46
C THR A 52 39.14 -40.67 -119.24
N ALA A 53 40.31 -41.29 -119.47
CA ALA A 53 41.30 -41.53 -118.41
C ALA A 53 41.75 -40.23 -117.71
N THR A 54 41.85 -39.13 -118.46
CA THR A 54 42.14 -37.77 -117.96
C THR A 54 41.04 -37.21 -117.04
N GLU A 55 39.77 -37.38 -117.41
CA GLU A 55 38.65 -36.96 -116.56
C GLU A 55 38.52 -37.86 -115.33
N THR A 56 38.74 -39.17 -115.49
CA THR A 56 38.79 -40.15 -114.40
C THR A 56 39.81 -39.73 -113.34
N ALA A 57 41.05 -39.42 -113.76
CA ALA A 57 42.08 -38.89 -112.87
C ALA A 57 41.66 -37.56 -112.20
N MET A 58 41.01 -36.65 -112.93
CA MET A 58 40.52 -35.38 -112.40
C MET A 58 39.43 -35.56 -111.33
N TYR A 59 38.44 -36.42 -111.59
CA TYR A 59 37.36 -36.70 -110.64
C TYR A 59 37.84 -37.47 -109.41
N LYS A 60 38.75 -38.45 -109.57
CA LYS A 60 39.43 -39.08 -108.43
C LYS A 60 40.19 -38.05 -107.59
N ALA A 61 40.96 -37.16 -108.20
CA ALA A 61 41.70 -36.12 -107.49
C ALA A 61 40.78 -35.10 -106.79
N ARG A 62 39.60 -34.78 -107.36
CA ARG A 62 38.57 -33.96 -106.69
C ARG A 62 37.92 -34.69 -105.52
N TYR A 63 37.57 -35.98 -105.69
CA TYR A 63 36.98 -36.80 -104.63
C TYR A 63 37.93 -36.97 -103.44
N ILE A 64 39.22 -37.26 -103.69
CA ILE A 64 40.25 -37.36 -102.65
C ILE A 64 40.40 -36.02 -101.92
N LYS A 65 40.49 -34.88 -102.64
CA LYS A 65 40.54 -33.55 -102.01
C LYS A 65 39.31 -33.23 -101.15
N LEU A 66 38.12 -33.65 -101.57
CA LEU A 66 36.87 -33.49 -100.80
C LEU A 66 36.87 -34.38 -99.55
N HIS A 67 37.29 -35.63 -99.68
CA HIS A 67 37.45 -36.56 -98.57
C HIS A 67 38.48 -36.04 -97.54
N ASP A 68 39.62 -35.55 -97.99
CA ASP A 68 40.65 -34.95 -97.13
C ASP A 68 40.20 -33.65 -96.47
N ALA A 69 39.28 -32.90 -97.08
CA ALA A 69 38.64 -31.74 -96.47
C ALA A 69 37.62 -32.17 -95.40
N LEU A 70 36.76 -33.15 -95.70
CA LEU A 70 35.80 -33.72 -94.75
C LEU A 70 36.50 -34.35 -93.53
N LYS A 71 37.58 -35.10 -93.77
CA LYS A 71 38.42 -35.70 -92.72
C LYS A 71 39.04 -34.61 -91.84
N ARG A 72 39.63 -33.56 -92.43
CA ARG A 72 40.15 -32.42 -91.65
C ARG A 72 39.06 -31.67 -90.88
N SER A 73 37.84 -31.56 -91.42
CA SER A 73 36.69 -31.00 -90.71
C SER A 73 36.35 -31.83 -89.47
N ARG A 74 36.15 -33.16 -89.63
CA ARG A 74 35.88 -34.07 -88.51
C ARG A 74 37.01 -34.13 -87.49
N GLU A 75 38.27 -34.07 -87.94
CA GLU A 75 39.41 -33.95 -87.03
C GLU A 75 39.43 -32.62 -86.26
N SER A 76 39.00 -31.51 -86.88
CA SER A 76 38.89 -30.22 -86.20
C SER A 76 37.71 -30.17 -85.21
N GLU A 77 36.59 -30.79 -85.57
CA GLU A 77 35.40 -30.97 -84.74
C GLU A 77 35.70 -31.86 -83.52
N HIS A 78 36.40 -32.98 -83.73
CA HIS A 78 36.87 -33.84 -82.65
C HIS A 78 37.88 -33.13 -81.73
N LYS A 79 38.81 -32.33 -82.28
CA LYS A 79 39.73 -31.50 -81.49
C LYS A 79 38.99 -30.42 -80.69
N LEU A 80 37.96 -29.78 -81.28
CA LEU A 80 37.08 -28.84 -80.58
C LEU A 80 36.27 -29.53 -79.48
N HIS A 81 35.81 -30.76 -79.69
CA HIS A 81 35.07 -31.51 -78.67
C HIS A 81 35.97 -31.98 -77.52
N ILE A 82 37.23 -32.33 -77.80
CA ILE A 82 38.26 -32.58 -76.78
C ILE A 82 38.56 -31.28 -76.01
N LEU A 83 38.73 -30.15 -76.70
CA LEU A 83 38.97 -28.85 -76.07
C LEU A 83 37.79 -28.42 -75.20
N MET A 84 36.55 -28.64 -75.66
CA MET A 84 35.33 -28.42 -74.89
C MET A 84 35.31 -29.27 -73.62
N LYS A 85 35.59 -30.58 -73.72
CA LYS A 85 35.67 -31.45 -72.53
C LYS A 85 36.78 -31.02 -71.57
N TYR A 86 37.94 -30.61 -72.08
CA TYR A 86 39.04 -30.08 -71.28
C TYR A 86 38.64 -28.80 -70.54
N CYS A 87 38.06 -27.82 -71.24
CA CYS A 87 37.55 -26.59 -70.64
C CYS A 87 36.42 -26.83 -69.63
N HIS A 88 35.57 -27.84 -69.86
CA HIS A 88 34.55 -28.23 -68.89
C HIS A 88 35.19 -28.83 -67.63
N THR A 89 36.14 -29.76 -67.76
CA THR A 89 36.87 -30.32 -66.59
C THR A 89 37.73 -29.29 -65.87
N GLU A 90 38.22 -28.25 -66.54
CA GLU A 90 38.93 -27.13 -65.90
C GLU A 90 37.98 -26.15 -65.22
N LEU A 91 36.75 -25.95 -65.73
CA LEU A 91 35.68 -25.27 -64.99
C LEU A 91 35.28 -26.09 -63.76
N ASP A 92 35.02 -27.39 -63.89
CA ASP A 92 34.73 -28.29 -62.76
C ASP A 92 35.85 -28.25 -61.70
N ARG A 93 37.12 -28.18 -62.14
CA ARG A 93 38.29 -28.06 -61.24
C ARG A 93 38.34 -26.70 -60.56
N GLN A 94 38.06 -25.61 -61.28
CA GLN A 94 38.02 -24.26 -60.72
C GLN A 94 36.83 -24.06 -59.77
N GLU A 95 35.66 -24.62 -60.07
CA GLU A 95 34.52 -24.68 -59.14
C GLU A 95 34.84 -25.54 -57.91
N MET A 96 35.56 -26.66 -58.06
CA MET A 96 36.05 -27.43 -56.92
C MET A 96 37.11 -26.68 -56.08
N GLU A 97 37.93 -25.81 -56.67
CA GLU A 97 38.92 -25.02 -55.95
C GLU A 97 38.31 -23.79 -55.28
N LEU A 98 37.32 -23.15 -55.91
CA LEU A 98 36.47 -22.13 -55.29
C LEU A 98 35.66 -22.72 -54.14
N SER A 99 34.99 -23.87 -54.32
CA SER A 99 34.25 -24.53 -53.25
C SER A 99 35.15 -25.02 -52.11
N LYS A 100 36.45 -25.27 -52.34
CA LYS A 100 37.44 -25.51 -51.28
C LYS A 100 37.89 -24.24 -50.57
N ALA A 101 37.91 -23.09 -51.25
CA ALA A 101 38.13 -21.78 -50.62
C ALA A 101 36.91 -21.39 -49.74
N GLU A 102 35.69 -21.64 -50.22
CA GLU A 102 34.44 -21.48 -49.45
C GLU A 102 34.30 -22.49 -48.28
N GLN A 103 35.08 -23.58 -48.29
CA GLN A 103 35.15 -24.56 -47.19
C GLN A 103 36.19 -24.20 -46.10
N PHE A 104 36.72 -22.98 -46.08
CA PHE A 104 37.37 -22.44 -44.87
C PHE A 104 36.31 -22.04 -43.83
N PRO A 105 36.31 -22.63 -42.62
CA PRO A 105 35.31 -22.31 -41.61
C PRO A 105 35.55 -20.91 -41.01
N GLU A 106 34.58 -20.01 -41.18
CA GLU A 106 34.56 -18.61 -40.70
C GLU A 106 34.87 -18.40 -39.20
N ASN A 107 34.83 -19.48 -38.41
CA ASN A 107 35.05 -19.48 -36.96
C ASN A 107 36.40 -20.11 -36.53
N ALA A 108 37.35 -20.30 -37.45
CA ALA A 108 38.73 -20.65 -37.11
C ALA A 108 39.47 -19.46 -36.48
N VAL A 109 39.40 -19.33 -35.15
CA VAL A 109 40.05 -18.25 -34.39
C VAL A 109 41.58 -18.40 -34.41
N THR A 110 42.21 -17.76 -35.39
CA THR A 110 43.66 -17.64 -35.50
C THR A 110 44.16 -16.35 -34.85
N GLU A 111 45.39 -16.37 -34.33
CA GLU A 111 45.99 -15.24 -33.62
C GLU A 111 46.02 -13.92 -34.42
N PRO A 112 46.28 -13.91 -35.75
CA PRO A 112 46.17 -12.69 -36.56
C PRO A 112 44.76 -12.10 -36.55
N LEU A 113 43.71 -12.94 -36.57
CA LEU A 113 42.31 -12.47 -36.46
C LEU A 113 42.02 -11.86 -35.08
N MET A 114 42.66 -12.32 -34.00
CA MET A 114 42.50 -11.76 -32.65
C MET A 114 43.26 -10.45 -32.43
N LEU A 115 44.52 -10.34 -32.89
CA LEU A 115 45.28 -9.09 -32.82
C LEU A 115 44.60 -8.00 -33.66
N ARG A 116 44.16 -8.37 -34.86
CA ARG A 116 43.23 -7.60 -35.68
C ARG A 116 41.97 -7.23 -34.90
N ALA A 117 41.32 -8.18 -34.21
CA ALA A 117 40.10 -7.98 -33.43
C ALA A 117 40.25 -6.89 -32.34
N GLN A 118 41.43 -6.74 -31.74
CA GLN A 118 41.71 -5.63 -30.82
C GLN A 118 41.92 -4.29 -31.55
N ILE A 119 42.76 -4.23 -32.60
CA ILE A 119 43.23 -2.96 -33.20
C ILE A 119 42.09 -2.02 -33.64
N ILE A 120 41.12 -2.49 -34.45
CA ILE A 120 40.00 -1.62 -34.86
C ILE A 120 39.07 -1.31 -33.67
N ASN A 121 38.96 -2.18 -32.67
CA ASN A 121 38.15 -1.87 -31.49
C ASN A 121 38.76 -0.70 -30.70
N THR A 122 40.09 -0.71 -30.50
CA THR A 122 40.81 0.42 -29.89
C THR A 122 40.78 1.69 -30.74
N TYR A 123 40.78 1.56 -32.08
CA TYR A 123 40.72 2.70 -33.00
C TYR A 123 39.34 3.36 -32.99
N ASN A 124 38.26 2.57 -33.06
CA ASN A 124 36.89 3.08 -33.00
C ASN A 124 36.61 3.82 -31.69
N CYS A 125 37.05 3.27 -30.55
CA CYS A 125 36.92 3.95 -29.26
C CYS A 125 37.68 5.28 -29.19
N ALA A 126 38.80 5.43 -29.91
CA ALA A 126 39.52 6.71 -29.99
C ALA A 126 38.70 7.75 -30.78
N MET A 127 38.21 7.39 -31.98
CA MET A 127 37.37 8.26 -32.80
C MET A 127 36.12 8.75 -32.05
N GLU A 128 35.40 7.85 -31.36
CA GLU A 128 34.23 8.20 -30.54
C GLU A 128 34.58 9.19 -29.41
N THR A 129 35.81 9.16 -28.88
CA THR A 129 36.25 10.16 -27.89
C THR A 129 36.62 11.51 -28.50
N GLU A 130 37.14 11.55 -29.73
CA GLU A 130 37.48 12.81 -30.42
C GLU A 130 36.21 13.59 -30.82
N GLU A 131 35.23 12.95 -31.45
CA GLU A 131 33.92 13.59 -31.77
C GLU A 131 33.22 14.11 -30.50
N ARG A 132 33.37 13.40 -29.39
CA ARG A 132 32.81 13.80 -28.09
C ARG A 132 33.56 14.98 -27.45
N VAL A 133 34.84 15.17 -27.75
CA VAL A 133 35.62 16.35 -27.31
C VAL A 133 35.27 17.58 -28.13
N GLU A 134 35.13 17.46 -29.47
CA GLU A 134 34.72 18.58 -30.33
C GLU A 134 33.35 19.13 -29.93
N THR A 135 32.35 18.24 -29.77
CA THR A 135 30.99 18.63 -29.37
C THR A 135 30.95 19.33 -28.00
N LEU A 136 31.67 18.83 -27.00
CA LEU A 136 31.79 19.48 -25.69
C LEU A 136 32.51 20.84 -25.77
N SER A 137 33.50 20.99 -26.67
CA SER A 137 34.21 22.27 -26.84
C SER A 137 33.30 23.38 -27.40
N TYR A 138 32.33 23.02 -28.24
CA TYR A 138 31.33 23.94 -28.78
C TYR A 138 30.32 24.38 -27.70
N GLU A 139 29.82 23.45 -26.89
CA GLU A 139 28.97 23.78 -25.73
C GLU A 139 29.70 24.70 -24.73
N GLU A 140 30.97 24.44 -24.44
CA GLU A 140 31.79 25.27 -23.56
C GLU A 140 32.08 26.67 -24.15
N ALA A 141 32.00 26.85 -25.47
CA ALA A 141 32.08 28.17 -26.10
C ALA A 141 30.77 28.96 -25.88
N LEU A 142 29.61 28.34 -26.12
CA LEU A 142 28.30 28.97 -25.90
C LEU A 142 28.10 29.39 -24.43
N LEU A 143 28.39 28.49 -23.48
CA LEU A 143 28.26 28.78 -22.04
C LEU A 143 29.21 29.91 -21.57
N ARG A 144 30.37 30.11 -22.23
CA ARG A 144 31.24 31.27 -21.98
C ARG A 144 30.61 32.58 -22.46
N GLU A 145 29.86 32.58 -23.56
CA GLU A 145 29.16 33.75 -24.10
C GLU A 145 27.99 34.17 -23.19
N GLU A 146 27.12 33.23 -22.82
CA GLU A 146 26.02 33.47 -21.87
C GLU A 146 26.54 34.05 -20.55
N ARG A 147 27.65 33.51 -20.02
CA ARG A 147 28.31 34.01 -18.81
C ARG A 147 28.85 35.44 -18.95
N LYS A 148 29.21 35.91 -20.16
CA LYS A 148 29.56 37.33 -20.40
C LYS A 148 28.31 38.20 -20.34
N LEU A 149 27.21 37.79 -20.98
CA LEU A 149 25.94 38.52 -20.98
C LEU A 149 25.36 38.65 -19.57
N LEU A 150 25.28 37.53 -18.84
CA LEU A 150 24.83 37.48 -17.44
C LEU A 150 25.67 38.40 -16.53
N LYS A 151 27.01 38.45 -16.71
CA LYS A 151 27.86 39.39 -15.95
C LYS A 151 27.57 40.86 -16.27
N ARG A 152 27.36 41.20 -17.55
CA ARG A 152 27.01 42.56 -17.97
C ARG A 152 25.67 42.99 -17.36
N ASP A 153 24.68 42.10 -17.37
CA ASP A 153 23.34 42.44 -16.89
C ASP A 153 23.25 42.40 -15.35
N PHE A 154 24.06 41.58 -14.67
CA PHE A 154 24.30 41.68 -13.22
C PHE A 154 24.90 43.04 -12.83
N SER A 155 25.85 43.58 -13.61
CA SER A 155 26.42 44.92 -13.37
C SER A 155 25.48 46.11 -13.65
N ARG A 156 24.21 45.85 -14.01
CA ARG A 156 23.16 46.87 -14.17
C ARG A 156 22.20 46.95 -12.98
N PHE A 157 22.35 46.11 -11.95
CA PHE A 157 21.53 46.21 -10.73
C PHE A 157 21.91 47.45 -9.89
N PRO A 158 20.93 48.13 -9.24
CA PRO A 158 21.21 49.21 -8.31
C PRO A 158 21.91 48.71 -7.03
N MET A 159 22.71 49.58 -6.42
CA MET A 159 23.63 49.25 -5.32
C MET A 159 22.94 48.63 -4.09
N SER A 160 23.65 47.70 -3.44
CA SER A 160 23.13 46.81 -2.38
C SER A 160 22.35 47.52 -1.27
N GLU A 161 22.80 48.70 -0.82
CA GLU A 161 22.16 49.43 0.29
C GLU A 161 20.70 49.82 0.03
N GLU A 162 20.33 50.13 -1.21
CA GLU A 162 18.96 50.49 -1.57
C GLU A 162 18.05 49.26 -1.54
N MET A 163 18.57 48.13 -2.03
CA MET A 163 17.90 46.85 -1.99
C MET A 163 17.78 46.33 -0.56
N GLU A 164 18.79 46.51 0.29
CA GLU A 164 18.72 46.22 1.72
C GLU A 164 17.70 47.10 2.46
N ARG A 165 17.65 48.40 2.18
CA ARG A 165 16.65 49.31 2.78
C ARG A 165 15.23 48.90 2.38
N ARG A 166 15.00 48.54 1.11
CA ARG A 166 13.72 48.00 0.63
C ARG A 166 13.40 46.63 1.23
N PHE A 167 14.38 45.72 1.32
CA PHE A 167 14.21 44.40 1.92
C PHE A 167 13.86 44.49 3.40
N LYS A 168 14.56 45.31 4.19
CA LYS A 168 14.30 45.52 5.62
C LYS A 168 12.89 46.11 5.84
N SER A 169 12.49 47.10 5.03
CA SER A 169 11.13 47.67 5.08
C SER A 169 10.05 46.61 4.75
N LEU A 170 10.24 45.85 3.67
CA LEU A 170 9.32 44.78 3.26
C LEU A 170 9.30 43.63 4.28
N GLN A 171 10.42 43.34 4.95
CA GLN A 171 10.53 42.35 6.01
C GLN A 171 9.74 42.76 7.26
N THR A 172 9.77 44.05 7.63
CA THR A 172 8.91 44.59 8.70
C THR A 172 7.43 44.48 8.31
N GLN A 173 7.04 44.91 7.12
CA GLN A 173 5.65 44.79 6.63
C GLN A 173 5.18 43.32 6.56
N TYR A 174 6.07 42.40 6.18
CA TYR A 174 5.80 40.96 6.20
C TYR A 174 5.60 40.43 7.62
N GLN A 175 6.39 40.89 8.60
CA GLN A 175 6.22 40.51 10.01
C GLN A 175 4.91 41.07 10.60
N GLU A 176 4.60 42.34 10.32
CA GLU A 176 3.35 43.00 10.76
C GLU A 176 2.12 42.27 10.21
N THR A 177 2.07 42.03 8.89
CA THR A 177 0.96 41.30 8.25
C THR A 177 0.89 39.82 8.68
N PHE A 178 2.01 39.16 8.97
CA PHE A 178 2.01 37.80 9.53
C PHE A 178 1.41 37.78 10.96
N MET A 179 1.77 38.76 11.80
CA MET A 179 1.19 38.91 13.14
C MET A 179 -0.30 39.24 13.11
N GLU A 180 -0.74 40.11 12.18
CA GLU A 180 -2.16 40.39 11.95
C GLU A 180 -2.92 39.13 11.50
N ILE A 181 -2.36 38.37 10.55
CA ILE A 181 -2.94 37.10 10.09
C ILE A 181 -3.07 36.09 11.24
N ASP A 182 -2.08 35.96 12.12
CA ASP A 182 -2.16 35.03 13.25
C ASP A 182 -3.11 35.52 14.37
N MET A 183 -3.23 36.84 14.59
CA MET A 183 -4.27 37.41 15.46
C MET A 183 -5.67 37.13 14.90
N LEU A 184 -5.91 37.38 13.62
CA LEU A 184 -7.17 37.06 12.94
C LEU A 184 -7.46 35.55 12.94
N ARG A 185 -6.44 34.68 12.82
CA ARG A 185 -6.60 33.22 12.97
C ARG A 185 -6.99 32.83 14.40
N LEU A 186 -6.43 33.47 15.42
CA LEU A 186 -6.78 33.23 16.83
C LEU A 186 -8.22 33.70 17.13
N GLU A 187 -8.62 34.87 16.65
CA GLU A 187 -9.99 35.36 16.79
C GLU A 187 -10.99 34.49 16.01
N ASN A 188 -10.67 34.08 14.78
CA ASN A 188 -11.52 33.18 14.01
C ASN A 188 -11.66 31.80 14.68
N LYS A 189 -10.60 31.27 15.32
CA LYS A 189 -10.68 30.06 16.17
C LYS A 189 -11.59 30.29 17.38
N ARG A 190 -11.45 31.41 18.09
CA ARG A 190 -12.28 31.77 19.25
C ARG A 190 -13.77 31.88 18.88
N SER A 191 -14.07 32.55 17.77
CA SER A 191 -15.44 32.70 17.27
C SER A 191 -16.04 31.37 16.79
N ARG A 192 -15.25 30.50 16.16
CA ARG A 192 -15.67 29.12 15.82
C ARG A 192 -15.96 28.29 17.06
N GLU A 193 -15.14 28.41 18.11
CA GLU A 193 -15.34 27.65 19.35
C GLU A 193 -16.54 28.16 20.13
N GLN A 194 -16.78 29.48 20.17
CA GLN A 194 -18.02 30.05 20.72
C GLN A 194 -19.26 29.61 19.93
N LEU A 195 -19.20 29.56 18.59
CA LEU A 195 -20.26 28.99 17.75
C LEU A 195 -20.45 27.49 18.00
N ARG A 196 -19.37 26.74 18.23
CA ARG A 196 -19.43 25.31 18.57
C ARG A 196 -20.11 25.08 19.91
N VAL A 197 -19.65 25.73 20.98
CA VAL A 197 -20.25 25.63 22.32
C VAL A 197 -21.72 26.08 22.30
N SER A 198 -22.05 27.16 21.58
CA SER A 198 -23.44 27.62 21.42
C SER A 198 -24.31 26.62 20.64
N LYS A 199 -23.75 25.95 19.62
CA LYS A 199 -24.45 24.89 18.88
C LYS A 199 -24.63 23.64 19.73
N ASP A 200 -23.57 23.18 20.38
CA ASP A 200 -23.57 21.97 21.21
C ASP A 200 -24.64 22.12 22.33
N PHE A 201 -24.69 23.28 23.00
CA PHE A 201 -25.74 23.61 23.98
C PHE A 201 -27.17 23.66 23.39
N LEU A 202 -27.33 24.12 22.14
CA LEU A 202 -28.63 24.17 21.47
C LEU A 202 -29.08 22.76 21.03
N ASP A 203 -28.14 21.91 20.60
CA ASP A 203 -28.39 20.50 20.28
C ASP A 203 -28.63 19.66 21.55
N ASP A 204 -28.03 19.98 22.70
CA ASP A 204 -28.37 19.41 24.01
C ASP A 204 -29.82 19.78 24.41
N ILE A 205 -30.23 21.04 24.29
CA ILE A 205 -31.62 21.47 24.54
C ILE A 205 -32.61 20.76 23.60
N ARG A 206 -32.23 20.51 22.34
CA ARG A 206 -33.03 19.71 21.40
C ARG A 206 -33.10 18.25 21.84
N LEU A 207 -32.02 17.69 22.38
CA LEU A 207 -32.01 16.33 22.91
C LEU A 207 -32.96 16.21 24.11
N GLU A 208 -32.87 17.13 25.08
CA GLU A 208 -33.78 17.17 26.23
C GLU A 208 -35.25 17.37 25.82
N HIS A 209 -35.51 18.23 24.83
CA HIS A 209 -36.86 18.44 24.30
C HIS A 209 -37.41 17.19 23.61
N THR A 210 -36.61 16.53 22.75
CA THR A 210 -37.03 15.30 22.07
C THR A 210 -37.16 14.13 23.02
N GLU A 211 -36.29 14.00 24.03
CA GLU A 211 -36.47 13.07 25.15
C GLU A 211 -37.75 13.33 25.93
N SER A 212 -38.04 14.59 26.28
CA SER A 212 -39.27 14.96 26.99
C SER A 212 -40.53 14.67 26.16
N GLN A 213 -40.48 14.92 24.86
CA GLN A 213 -41.55 14.60 23.91
C GLN A 213 -41.72 13.09 23.73
N LEU A 214 -40.63 12.32 23.68
CA LEU A 214 -40.64 10.85 23.66
C LEU A 214 -41.19 10.27 24.98
N ARG A 215 -40.81 10.82 26.14
CA ARG A 215 -41.35 10.43 27.45
C ARG A 215 -42.85 10.71 27.52
N LEU A 216 -43.29 11.90 27.07
CA LEU A 216 -44.72 12.25 26.98
C LEU A 216 -45.48 11.33 26.02
N ASN A 217 -44.90 10.97 24.88
CA ASN A 217 -45.53 10.08 23.91
C ASN A 217 -45.54 8.62 24.39
N ARG A 218 -44.53 8.16 25.15
CA ARG A 218 -44.56 6.88 25.87
C ARG A 218 -45.69 6.87 26.88
N VAL A 219 -45.76 7.83 27.81
CA VAL A 219 -46.85 7.93 28.80
C VAL A 219 -48.23 7.96 28.13
N LYS A 220 -48.41 8.68 27.02
CA LYS A 220 -49.65 8.63 26.23
C LYS A 220 -49.95 7.25 25.65
N ALA A 221 -48.95 6.58 25.07
CA ALA A 221 -49.09 5.22 24.56
C ALA A 221 -49.40 4.21 25.68
N ASP A 222 -48.71 4.34 26.82
CA ASP A 222 -48.89 3.50 28.01
C ASP A 222 -50.30 3.68 28.62
N CYS A 223 -50.85 4.90 28.62
CA CYS A 223 -52.25 5.15 29.01
C CYS A 223 -53.27 4.54 28.03
N VAL A 224 -52.99 4.58 26.71
CA VAL A 224 -53.84 3.95 25.68
C VAL A 224 -53.74 2.41 25.75
N LEU A 225 -52.56 1.87 26.03
CA LEU A 225 -52.36 0.45 26.28
C LEU A 225 -53.06 0.03 27.58
N ALA A 226 -52.92 0.79 28.67
CA ALA A 226 -53.58 0.49 29.95
C ALA A 226 -55.12 0.47 29.85
N THR A 227 -55.71 1.27 28.96
CA THR A 227 -57.16 1.20 28.66
C THR A 227 -57.55 0.03 27.74
N ALA A 228 -56.61 -0.53 26.96
CA ALA A 228 -56.81 -1.72 26.14
C ALA A 228 -56.49 -3.05 26.86
N LEU A 229 -55.58 -3.04 27.83
CA LEU A 229 -55.07 -4.22 28.54
C LEU A 229 -56.16 -5.13 29.13
N PRO A 230 -57.25 -4.62 29.78
CA PRO A 230 -58.32 -5.48 30.28
C PRO A 230 -58.96 -6.35 29.18
N GLY A 231 -59.15 -5.79 27.98
CA GLY A 231 -59.68 -6.50 26.82
C GLY A 231 -58.69 -7.45 26.16
N GLN A 232 -57.38 -7.20 26.31
CA GLN A 232 -56.32 -8.11 25.86
C GLN A 232 -56.17 -9.30 26.81
N TYR A 233 -56.09 -9.10 28.13
CA TYR A 233 -55.95 -10.20 29.10
C TYR A 233 -57.11 -11.21 29.06
N ILE A 234 -58.34 -10.76 28.81
CA ILE A 234 -59.47 -11.68 28.58
C ILE A 234 -59.17 -12.59 27.36
N LYS A 235 -58.82 -12.01 26.21
CA LYS A 235 -58.53 -12.75 24.97
C LYS A 235 -57.26 -13.62 25.07
N GLU A 236 -56.26 -13.20 25.85
CA GLU A 236 -55.03 -13.96 26.05
C GLU A 236 -55.21 -15.11 27.04
N THR A 237 -55.99 -14.96 28.11
CA THR A 237 -56.34 -16.10 28.98
C THR A 237 -57.24 -17.11 28.26
N GLU A 238 -58.03 -16.72 27.26
CA GLU A 238 -58.76 -17.64 26.38
C GLU A 238 -57.83 -18.34 25.38
N LYS A 239 -56.90 -17.62 24.74
CA LYS A 239 -55.86 -18.22 23.88
C LYS A 239 -55.00 -19.21 24.67
N ALA A 240 -54.55 -18.85 25.87
CA ALA A 240 -53.79 -19.73 26.75
C ALA A 240 -54.58 -20.97 27.17
N ARG A 241 -55.89 -20.84 27.44
CA ARG A 241 -56.78 -21.99 27.70
C ARG A 241 -56.91 -22.92 26.47
N LYS A 242 -57.03 -22.37 25.26
CA LYS A 242 -57.02 -23.18 24.02
C LYS A 242 -55.68 -23.87 23.80
N TYR A 243 -54.57 -23.13 23.83
CA TYR A 243 -53.23 -23.71 23.68
C TYR A 243 -52.96 -24.80 24.72
N LYS A 244 -53.33 -24.61 25.99
CA LYS A 244 -53.23 -25.66 27.01
C LYS A 244 -54.00 -26.92 26.61
N SER A 245 -55.27 -26.79 26.20
CA SER A 245 -56.07 -27.94 25.75
C SER A 245 -55.51 -28.64 24.51
N ASP A 246 -54.95 -27.89 23.56
CA ASP A 246 -54.38 -28.46 22.34
C ASP A 246 -53.00 -29.10 22.56
N PHE A 247 -52.18 -28.55 23.46
CA PHE A 247 -50.98 -29.22 23.95
C PHE A 247 -51.30 -30.47 24.78
N GLU A 248 -52.33 -30.46 25.64
CA GLU A 248 -52.78 -31.65 26.37
C GLU A 248 -53.25 -32.78 25.44
N LYS A 249 -53.95 -32.46 24.34
CA LYS A 249 -54.28 -33.43 23.27
C LYS A 249 -53.01 -33.94 22.58
N LYS A 250 -52.06 -33.06 22.29
CA LYS A 250 -50.83 -33.44 21.57
C LYS A 250 -49.88 -34.27 22.43
N ILE A 251 -49.81 -34.01 23.74
CA ILE A 251 -49.11 -34.86 24.72
C ILE A 251 -49.73 -36.26 24.70
N LYS A 252 -51.05 -36.40 24.90
CA LYS A 252 -51.74 -37.71 24.83
C LYS A 252 -51.51 -38.45 23.49
N SER A 253 -51.44 -37.71 22.38
CA SER A 253 -51.08 -38.29 21.08
C SER A 253 -49.64 -38.79 21.05
N LEU A 254 -48.68 -38.04 21.58
CA LEU A 254 -47.27 -38.43 21.66
C LEU A 254 -47.07 -39.61 22.64
N ASP A 255 -47.78 -39.64 23.77
CA ASP A 255 -47.77 -40.76 24.71
C ASP A 255 -48.25 -42.06 24.03
N SER A 256 -49.32 -41.97 23.23
CA SER A 256 -49.82 -43.12 22.45
C SER A 256 -48.83 -43.59 21.37
N GLN A 257 -48.12 -42.66 20.72
CA GLN A 257 -47.06 -42.99 19.76
C GLN A 257 -45.84 -43.59 20.45
N HIS A 258 -45.46 -43.08 21.63
CA HIS A 258 -44.38 -43.63 22.43
C HIS A 258 -44.68 -45.06 22.88
N ALA A 259 -45.91 -45.35 23.34
CA ALA A 259 -46.33 -46.70 23.67
C ALA A 259 -46.25 -47.67 22.47
N ILE A 260 -46.65 -47.23 21.27
CA ILE A 260 -46.50 -48.00 20.03
C ILE A 260 -45.02 -48.25 19.69
N LEU A 261 -44.16 -47.23 19.81
CA LEU A 261 -42.73 -47.34 19.53
C LEU A 261 -41.99 -48.25 20.55
N VAL A 262 -42.39 -48.23 21.82
CA VAL A 262 -41.90 -49.17 22.83
C VAL A 262 -42.29 -50.61 22.47
N GLY A 263 -43.57 -50.86 22.14
CA GLY A 263 -44.02 -52.18 21.71
C GLY A 263 -43.45 -52.65 20.35
N GLN A 264 -42.95 -51.74 19.52
CA GLN A 264 -42.14 -52.08 18.33
C GLN A 264 -40.69 -52.40 18.71
N LYS A 265 -40.08 -51.64 19.62
CA LYS A 265 -38.73 -51.92 20.14
C LYS A 265 -38.65 -53.29 20.80
N GLU A 266 -39.60 -53.63 21.67
CA GLU A 266 -39.64 -54.93 22.36
C GLU A 266 -39.73 -56.11 21.39
N LYS A 267 -40.47 -55.97 20.28
CA LYS A 267 -40.52 -56.97 19.21
C LYS A 267 -39.18 -57.10 18.49
N LEU A 268 -38.58 -55.98 18.10
CA LEU A 268 -37.26 -55.97 17.44
C LEU A 268 -36.15 -56.52 18.35
N GLU A 269 -36.22 -56.31 19.66
CA GLU A 269 -35.29 -56.92 20.63
C GLU A 269 -35.49 -58.44 20.74
N SER A 270 -36.73 -58.93 20.67
CA SER A 270 -37.03 -60.37 20.62
C SER A 270 -36.60 -61.03 19.30
N GLU A 271 -36.87 -60.37 18.16
CA GLU A 271 -36.41 -60.80 16.84
C GLU A 271 -34.87 -60.84 16.76
N LEU A 272 -34.19 -59.83 17.31
CA LEU A 272 -32.73 -59.79 17.38
C LEU A 272 -32.16 -60.94 18.23
N GLN A 273 -32.79 -61.28 19.36
CA GLN A 273 -32.39 -62.44 20.19
C GLN A 273 -32.58 -63.77 19.44
N SER A 274 -33.65 -63.91 18.66
CA SER A 274 -33.85 -65.08 17.79
C SER A 274 -32.78 -65.18 16.70
N VAL A 275 -32.46 -64.04 16.05
CA VAL A 275 -31.43 -63.98 15.00
C VAL A 275 -30.03 -64.25 15.55
N THR A 276 -29.67 -63.76 16.74
CA THR A 276 -28.36 -64.06 17.34
C THR A 276 -28.24 -65.53 17.74
N ALA A 277 -29.28 -66.13 18.33
CA ALA A 277 -29.30 -67.56 18.62
C ALA A 277 -29.17 -68.43 17.36
N ASN A 278 -29.90 -68.08 16.28
CA ASN A 278 -29.78 -68.76 14.99
C ASN A 278 -28.39 -68.60 14.36
N ASN A 279 -27.77 -67.42 14.47
CA ASN A 279 -26.41 -67.19 13.97
C ASN A 279 -25.37 -68.03 14.75
N GLU A 280 -25.52 -68.17 16.06
CA GLU A 280 -24.64 -69.04 16.86
C GLU A 280 -24.81 -70.52 16.49
N ASN A 281 -26.05 -70.99 16.26
CA ASN A 281 -26.31 -72.32 15.73
C ASN A 281 -25.65 -72.53 14.35
N CYS A 282 -25.77 -71.56 13.44
CA CYS A 282 -25.11 -71.59 12.13
C CYS A 282 -23.58 -71.67 12.24
N LYS A 283 -22.93 -70.99 13.20
CA LYS A 283 -21.49 -71.14 13.44
C LYS A 283 -21.14 -72.57 13.87
N ILE A 284 -21.87 -73.14 14.82
CA ILE A 284 -21.65 -74.52 15.31
C ILE A 284 -21.82 -75.52 14.15
N GLU A 285 -22.80 -75.31 13.27
CA GLU A 285 -23.00 -76.13 12.08
C GLU A 285 -21.91 -75.91 11.02
N ILE A 286 -21.38 -74.69 10.86
CA ILE A 286 -20.23 -74.40 9.99
C ILE A 286 -18.97 -75.13 10.47
N GLU A 287 -18.65 -75.11 11.77
CA GLU A 287 -17.48 -75.85 12.29
C GLU A 287 -17.64 -77.37 12.09
N ARG A 288 -18.80 -77.96 12.40
CA ARG A 288 -19.09 -79.38 12.09
C ARG A 288 -18.97 -79.72 10.61
N ASN A 289 -19.33 -78.78 9.73
CA ASN A 289 -19.16 -78.95 8.28
C ASN A 289 -17.69 -78.86 7.86
N LYS A 290 -16.84 -78.05 8.53
CA LYS A 290 -15.37 -78.05 8.32
C LYS A 290 -14.76 -79.37 8.77
N GLU A 291 -15.06 -79.84 9.98
CA GLU A 291 -14.58 -81.13 10.50
C GLU A 291 -14.87 -82.28 9.51
N ARG A 292 -16.09 -82.33 8.95
CA ARG A 292 -16.46 -83.31 7.92
C ARG A 292 -15.74 -83.09 6.58
N VAL A 293 -15.46 -81.85 6.20
CA VAL A 293 -14.69 -81.53 4.98
C VAL A 293 -13.22 -81.92 5.14
N ASP A 294 -12.62 -81.71 6.31
CA ASP A 294 -11.22 -82.03 6.57
C ASP A 294 -11.01 -83.55 6.69
N LEU A 295 -11.93 -84.28 7.32
CA LEU A 295 -11.97 -85.75 7.27
C LEU A 295 -12.10 -86.28 5.83
N ASN A 296 -12.94 -85.65 5.00
CA ASN A 296 -13.06 -86.02 3.59
C ASN A 296 -11.77 -85.71 2.79
N LYS A 297 -11.05 -84.62 3.10
CA LYS A 297 -9.74 -84.33 2.48
C LYS A 297 -8.73 -85.44 2.80
N GLU A 298 -8.59 -85.78 4.07
CA GLU A 298 -7.66 -86.82 4.54
C GLU A 298 -7.93 -88.16 3.83
N GLN A 299 -9.20 -88.56 3.70
CA GLN A 299 -9.62 -89.73 2.92
C GLN A 299 -9.27 -89.61 1.42
N THR A 300 -9.44 -88.43 0.80
CA THR A 300 -9.01 -88.24 -0.59
C THR A 300 -7.48 -88.25 -0.75
N GLU A 301 -6.72 -87.79 0.26
CA GLU A 301 -5.26 -87.81 0.25
C GLU A 301 -4.70 -89.23 0.45
N ASP A 302 -5.36 -90.07 1.26
CA ASP A 302 -5.07 -91.51 1.36
C ASP A 302 -5.37 -92.23 0.04
N LEU A 303 -6.49 -91.90 -0.63
CA LEU A 303 -6.81 -92.44 -1.96
C LEU A 303 -5.82 -91.97 -3.03
N ILE A 304 -5.38 -90.71 -3.00
CA ILE A 304 -4.33 -90.18 -3.91
C ILE A 304 -3.00 -90.88 -3.66
N ARG A 305 -2.58 -91.06 -2.39
CA ARG A 305 -1.37 -91.83 -2.03
C ARG A 305 -1.47 -93.29 -2.48
N SER A 306 -2.65 -93.90 -2.40
CA SER A 306 -2.91 -95.24 -2.90
C SER A 306 -2.83 -95.31 -4.44
N CYS A 307 -3.40 -94.34 -5.16
CA CYS A 307 -3.28 -94.27 -6.62
C CYS A 307 -1.84 -93.99 -7.09
N ALA A 308 -1.07 -93.21 -6.34
CA ALA A 308 0.35 -92.98 -6.63
C ALA A 308 1.17 -94.28 -6.50
N SER A 309 0.97 -95.06 -5.44
CA SER A 309 1.66 -96.35 -5.28
C SER A 309 1.28 -97.38 -6.37
N TRP A 310 0.04 -97.35 -6.86
CA TRP A 310 -0.38 -98.11 -8.05
C TRP A 310 0.28 -97.63 -9.34
N GLN A 311 0.47 -96.32 -9.53
CA GLN A 311 1.20 -95.77 -10.68
C GLN A 311 2.70 -96.12 -10.63
N ASP A 312 3.32 -96.10 -9.45
CA ASP A 312 4.71 -96.55 -9.27
C ASP A 312 4.86 -98.05 -9.56
N LEU A 313 3.93 -98.89 -9.09
CA LEU A 313 3.87 -100.31 -9.44
C LEU A 313 3.69 -100.54 -10.96
N GLU A 314 2.81 -99.78 -11.61
CA GLU A 314 2.63 -99.86 -13.07
C GLU A 314 3.90 -99.41 -13.80
N MET A 315 4.57 -98.35 -13.34
CA MET A 315 5.82 -97.86 -13.90
C MET A 315 6.96 -98.86 -13.72
N VAL A 316 7.09 -99.51 -12.55
CA VAL A 316 8.03 -100.62 -12.36
C VAL A 316 7.75 -101.72 -13.38
N SER A 317 6.51 -102.20 -13.49
CA SER A 317 6.12 -103.23 -14.45
C SER A 317 6.39 -102.83 -15.91
N ARG A 318 6.14 -101.56 -16.27
CA ARG A 318 6.50 -101.00 -17.58
C ARG A 318 8.01 -100.98 -17.82
N THR A 319 8.84 -100.65 -16.82
CA THR A 319 10.31 -100.72 -16.97
C THR A 319 10.82 -102.15 -17.05
N GLU A 320 10.23 -103.10 -16.34
CA GLU A 320 10.59 -104.53 -16.44
C GLU A 320 10.22 -105.09 -17.81
N LYS A 321 9.01 -104.77 -18.31
CA LYS A 321 8.59 -105.08 -19.67
C LYS A 321 9.56 -104.47 -20.70
N ALA A 322 9.97 -103.21 -20.52
CA ALA A 322 10.95 -102.57 -21.41
C ALA A 322 12.33 -103.26 -21.38
N LYS A 323 12.83 -103.62 -20.19
CA LYS A 323 14.08 -104.40 -20.03
C LYS A 323 13.98 -105.79 -20.69
N LEU A 324 12.82 -106.44 -20.62
CA LEU A 324 12.57 -107.72 -21.27
C LEU A 324 12.46 -107.59 -22.80
N THR A 325 11.79 -106.56 -23.32
CA THR A 325 11.79 -106.24 -24.76
C THR A 325 13.20 -105.96 -25.26
N GLN A 326 13.97 -105.13 -24.55
CA GLN A 326 15.36 -104.82 -24.91
C GLN A 326 16.24 -106.08 -24.94
N ARG A 327 16.10 -106.97 -23.95
CA ARG A 327 16.79 -108.29 -23.94
C ARG A 327 16.35 -109.20 -25.08
N PHE A 328 15.06 -109.19 -25.43
CA PHE A 328 14.56 -109.93 -26.60
C PHE A 328 15.11 -109.36 -27.91
N GLU A 329 15.23 -108.04 -28.01
CA GLU A 329 15.82 -107.34 -29.16
C GLU A 329 17.33 -107.64 -29.28
N THR A 330 18.10 -107.66 -28.19
CA THR A 330 19.52 -108.06 -28.23
C THR A 330 19.67 -109.54 -28.59
N PHE A 331 18.88 -110.45 -28.00
CA PHE A 331 18.88 -111.86 -28.43
C PHE A 331 18.44 -112.02 -29.90
N ALA A 332 17.59 -111.13 -30.43
CA ALA A 332 17.17 -111.14 -31.83
C ALA A 332 18.23 -110.54 -32.77
N SER A 333 19.06 -109.59 -32.34
CA SER A 333 20.23 -109.12 -33.09
C SER A 333 21.36 -110.14 -33.04
N GLU A 334 21.70 -110.67 -31.87
CA GLU A 334 22.68 -111.75 -31.69
C GLU A 334 22.32 -112.97 -32.56
N LYS A 335 21.04 -113.38 -32.59
CA LYS A 335 20.57 -114.46 -33.47
C LYS A 335 20.77 -114.14 -34.96
N LYS A 336 20.53 -112.89 -35.39
CA LYS A 336 20.77 -112.46 -36.78
C LYS A 336 22.27 -112.43 -37.10
N GLU A 337 23.09 -111.95 -36.17
CA GLU A 337 24.55 -111.92 -36.30
C GLU A 337 25.10 -113.35 -36.37
N CYS A 338 24.71 -114.27 -35.50
CA CYS A 338 25.09 -115.68 -35.61
C CYS A 338 24.63 -116.34 -36.92
N GLN A 339 23.48 -115.96 -37.48
CA GLN A 339 23.03 -116.43 -38.80
C GLN A 339 23.84 -115.83 -39.95
N GLN A 340 24.25 -114.56 -39.85
CA GLN A 340 25.15 -113.92 -40.82
C GLN A 340 26.57 -114.49 -40.72
N GLU A 341 27.05 -114.80 -39.52
CA GLU A 341 28.37 -115.37 -39.28
C GLU A 341 28.43 -116.84 -39.74
N GLN A 342 27.38 -117.64 -39.50
CA GLN A 342 27.24 -118.95 -40.16
C GLN A 342 27.24 -118.85 -41.70
N SER A 343 26.63 -117.79 -42.24
CA SER A 343 26.58 -117.56 -43.69
C SER A 343 27.95 -117.15 -44.26
N LYS A 344 28.70 -116.28 -43.56
CA LYS A 344 30.10 -115.95 -43.87
C LYS A 344 30.99 -117.17 -43.79
N LEU A 345 31.04 -117.86 -42.65
CA LEU A 345 31.92 -119.02 -42.44
C LEU A 345 31.67 -120.14 -43.46
N LYS A 346 30.42 -120.33 -43.88
CA LYS A 346 30.07 -121.24 -44.99
C LYS A 346 30.62 -120.76 -46.34
N TRP A 347 30.52 -119.47 -46.64
CA TRP A 347 31.03 -118.87 -47.88
C TRP A 347 32.57 -118.81 -47.91
N GLU A 348 33.21 -118.47 -46.80
CA GLU A 348 34.67 -118.40 -46.62
C GLU A 348 35.30 -119.79 -46.73
N LYS A 349 34.69 -120.82 -46.13
CA LYS A 349 35.06 -122.23 -46.33
C LYS A 349 35.02 -122.59 -47.83
N ASP A 350 33.89 -122.34 -48.49
CA ASP A 350 33.68 -122.73 -49.89
C ASP A 350 34.48 -121.83 -50.89
N SER A 351 35.02 -120.70 -50.43
CA SER A 351 35.96 -119.83 -51.14
C SER A 351 37.42 -120.27 -50.95
N SER A 352 37.83 -120.55 -49.71
CA SER A 352 39.18 -121.02 -49.36
C SER A 352 39.53 -122.34 -50.04
N VAL A 353 38.57 -123.27 -50.13
CA VAL A 353 38.71 -124.53 -50.89
C VAL A 353 38.94 -124.30 -52.40
N LYS A 354 38.46 -123.18 -52.96
CA LYS A 354 38.68 -122.81 -54.37
C LYS A 354 39.99 -122.03 -54.56
N GLN A 355 40.39 -121.20 -53.59
CA GLN A 355 41.65 -120.47 -53.63
C GLN A 355 42.86 -121.40 -53.43
N MET A 356 42.80 -122.33 -52.47
CA MET A 356 43.87 -123.32 -52.25
C MET A 356 44.19 -124.13 -53.53
N LYS A 357 43.16 -124.54 -54.28
CA LYS A 357 43.32 -125.28 -55.54
C LYS A 357 43.80 -124.44 -56.73
N LYS A 358 43.83 -123.09 -56.63
CA LYS A 358 44.47 -122.22 -57.62
C LYS A 358 45.88 -121.81 -57.21
N ALA A 359 46.10 -121.49 -55.94
CA ALA A 359 47.42 -121.13 -55.41
C ALA A 359 48.45 -122.26 -55.58
N GLN A 360 48.03 -123.52 -55.41
CA GLN A 360 48.89 -124.70 -55.60
C GLN A 360 49.44 -124.83 -57.04
N ALA A 361 48.78 -124.25 -58.04
CA ALA A 361 49.19 -124.32 -59.45
C ALA A 361 49.89 -123.04 -59.94
N GLN A 362 50.24 -122.12 -59.04
CA GLN A 362 50.89 -120.84 -59.36
C GLN A 362 52.22 -120.65 -58.62
N LEU A 363 52.72 -121.70 -57.95
CA LEU A 363 54.00 -121.68 -57.21
C LEU A 363 55.19 -122.20 -58.06
N ASP A 364 54.93 -123.06 -59.04
CA ASP A 364 55.97 -123.74 -59.84
C ASP A 364 56.54 -122.90 -61.02
N ILE A 365 56.07 -121.66 -61.20
CA ILE A 365 56.49 -120.76 -62.30
C ILE A 365 57.07 -119.45 -61.76
N CYS A 366 57.96 -119.57 -60.76
CA CYS A 366 58.79 -118.48 -60.23
C CYS A 366 60.26 -118.63 -60.69
N MET A 367 60.46 -118.80 -61.99
CA MET A 367 61.78 -118.89 -62.64
C MET A 367 61.83 -117.97 -63.87
N GLU A 368 63.01 -117.36 -64.08
CA GLU A 368 63.51 -116.73 -65.32
C GLU A 368 63.19 -115.23 -65.65
N PHE A 369 64.27 -114.42 -65.55
CA PHE A 369 64.69 -113.18 -66.25
C PHE A 369 63.76 -111.94 -66.38
N ASN A 370 64.13 -110.63 -66.26
CA ASN A 370 65.34 -109.77 -66.07
C ASN A 370 65.37 -108.63 -67.15
N THR A 371 66.15 -107.56 -66.95
CA THR A 371 66.50 -106.44 -67.89
C THR A 371 65.45 -105.31 -68.12
N THR A 372 65.80 -104.14 -68.70
CA THR A 372 66.55 -102.97 -68.13
C THR A 372 66.45 -101.72 -69.05
N ALA A 373 66.81 -100.51 -68.53
CA ALA A 373 67.26 -99.29 -69.27
C ALA A 373 66.21 -98.50 -70.11
N VAL A 374 66.31 -97.19 -70.44
CA VAL A 374 67.06 -95.95 -70.01
C VAL A 374 66.47 -94.75 -70.86
N PHE A 375 66.72 -93.41 -70.85
CA PHE A 375 67.57 -92.34 -70.24
C PHE A 375 66.86 -90.95 -70.55
N GLU A 376 67.30 -89.67 -70.40
CA GLU A 376 68.45 -88.90 -69.86
C GLU A 376 68.06 -87.36 -69.75
N LYS A 377 69.04 -86.49 -69.38
CA LYS A 377 69.29 -85.08 -69.82
C LYS A 377 68.45 -83.86 -69.35
N ALA A 378 69.00 -83.19 -68.32
CA ALA A 378 69.67 -81.85 -68.37
C ALA A 378 68.87 -80.54 -68.67
N ARG A 379 69.28 -79.29 -68.29
CA ARG A 379 70.20 -78.69 -67.26
C ARG A 379 70.11 -77.13 -67.37
N ALA A 380 70.35 -76.35 -66.30
CA ALA A 380 70.18 -74.86 -66.26
C ALA A 380 71.50 -74.02 -66.30
N ARG A 381 71.45 -72.66 -66.48
CA ARG A 381 72.29 -71.56 -65.80
C ARG A 381 72.45 -70.15 -66.49
N LEU A 382 72.61 -69.08 -65.66
CA LEU A 382 73.39 -67.77 -65.79
C LEU A 382 73.05 -66.73 -66.92
N ALA A 383 73.48 -65.44 -67.00
CA ALA A 383 74.16 -64.36 -66.17
C ALA A 383 73.80 -62.93 -66.78
N VAL A 384 74.43 -61.71 -66.68
CA VAL A 384 75.66 -61.06 -66.11
C VAL A 384 75.52 -59.49 -66.04
N THR A 385 76.49 -58.70 -65.51
CA THR A 385 76.57 -57.18 -65.43
C THR A 385 78.06 -56.67 -65.43
N PRO A 386 78.54 -55.41 -65.11
CA PRO A 386 77.99 -54.03 -64.88
C PRO A 386 78.85 -52.79 -65.42
N LYS A 387 78.53 -51.51 -65.02
CA LYS A 387 79.41 -50.28 -64.85
C LYS A 387 79.96 -49.52 -66.12
N TYR A 388 80.51 -48.27 -66.15
CA TYR A 388 80.55 -46.98 -65.34
C TYR A 388 81.17 -45.79 -66.17
N ASP A 389 80.90 -44.47 -65.92
CA ASP A 389 81.83 -43.31 -66.23
C ASP A 389 81.49 -41.93 -65.53
N ASN A 390 82.28 -40.85 -65.73
CA ASN A 390 82.51 -39.77 -64.74
C ASN A 390 82.79 -38.31 -65.29
N THR A 391 81.87 -37.32 -65.15
CA THR A 391 82.10 -35.92 -65.65
C THR A 391 81.51 -34.71 -64.86
N LEU A 392 80.71 -34.90 -63.80
CA LEU A 392 79.73 -33.88 -63.36
C LEU A 392 80.21 -32.65 -62.54
N VAL A 393 81.42 -32.65 -61.97
CA VAL A 393 81.78 -31.70 -60.88
C VAL A 393 81.92 -30.24 -61.33
N LYS A 394 82.57 -29.97 -62.47
CA LYS A 394 82.96 -28.60 -62.91
C LYS A 394 81.81 -27.69 -63.39
N ARG A 395 80.55 -28.16 -63.34
CA ARG A 395 79.35 -27.35 -63.63
C ARG A 395 78.77 -26.66 -62.38
N LYS A 396 79.15 -27.08 -61.17
CA LYS A 396 78.52 -26.63 -59.92
C LYS A 396 78.93 -25.22 -59.49
N GLU A 397 80.16 -24.81 -59.78
CA GLU A 397 80.75 -23.59 -59.21
C GLU A 397 80.21 -22.31 -59.88
N LYS A 398 80.04 -22.30 -61.20
CA LYS A 398 79.52 -21.14 -61.96
C LYS A 398 78.05 -20.81 -61.68
N LEU A 399 77.30 -21.71 -61.04
CA LEU A 399 75.91 -21.48 -60.64
C LEU A 399 75.82 -20.61 -59.36
N ASN A 400 76.82 -20.71 -58.47
CA ASN A 400 76.83 -20.05 -57.17
C ASN A 400 77.10 -18.53 -57.25
N GLU A 401 77.69 -18.04 -58.34
CA GLU A 401 77.92 -16.60 -58.57
C GLU A 401 76.59 -15.90 -58.89
N PHE A 402 75.82 -16.43 -59.84
CA PHE A 402 74.50 -15.90 -60.24
C PHE A 402 73.48 -15.95 -59.09
N LEU A 403 73.52 -17.00 -58.27
CA LEU A 403 72.68 -17.10 -57.08
C LEU A 403 72.93 -15.94 -56.10
N ARG A 404 74.17 -15.47 -55.95
CA ARG A 404 74.50 -14.40 -54.99
C ARG A 404 73.93 -13.04 -55.39
N ASN A 405 73.90 -12.72 -56.68
CA ASN A 405 73.31 -11.47 -57.15
C ASN A 405 71.78 -11.49 -57.03
N LEU A 406 71.14 -12.60 -57.43
CA LEU A 406 69.68 -12.75 -57.31
C LEU A 406 69.18 -12.62 -55.86
N HIS A 407 69.95 -13.08 -54.86
CA HIS A 407 69.59 -12.88 -53.45
C HIS A 407 69.65 -11.40 -53.00
N SER A 408 70.42 -10.54 -53.68
CA SER A 408 70.46 -9.11 -53.39
C SER A 408 69.23 -8.38 -53.92
N ASP A 409 68.85 -8.67 -55.16
CA ASP A 409 67.69 -8.03 -55.82
C ASP A 409 66.37 -8.42 -55.12
N ILE A 410 66.25 -9.68 -54.70
CA ILE A 410 65.12 -10.19 -53.90
C ILE A 410 64.99 -9.39 -52.58
N ALA A 411 66.10 -9.15 -51.87
CA ALA A 411 66.09 -8.48 -50.57
C ALA A 411 65.73 -6.97 -50.63
N GLU A 412 65.76 -6.34 -51.80
CA GLU A 412 65.23 -4.99 -51.99
C GLU A 412 63.72 -4.97 -52.27
N GLU A 413 63.22 -5.87 -53.14
CA GLU A 413 61.77 -5.94 -53.41
C GLU A 413 60.99 -6.52 -52.21
N GLU A 414 61.58 -7.41 -51.40
CA GLU A 414 61.03 -7.82 -50.11
C GLU A 414 60.68 -6.61 -49.20
N LYS A 415 61.50 -5.55 -49.23
CA LYS A 415 61.23 -4.33 -48.44
C LYS A 415 60.12 -3.46 -49.03
N ARG A 416 59.99 -3.40 -50.36
CA ARG A 416 58.91 -2.63 -51.01
C ARG A 416 57.58 -3.35 -50.85
N MET A 417 57.56 -4.66 -51.12
CA MET A 417 56.42 -5.52 -50.83
C MET A 417 56.01 -5.46 -49.36
N ALA A 418 56.95 -5.43 -48.39
CA ALA A 418 56.60 -5.30 -46.98
C ALA A 418 55.78 -4.04 -46.64
N ALA A 419 56.04 -2.91 -47.31
CA ALA A 419 55.29 -1.67 -47.10
C ALA A 419 53.88 -1.72 -47.73
N GLU A 420 53.78 -2.19 -48.98
CA GLU A 420 52.49 -2.36 -49.66
C GLU A 420 51.63 -3.45 -48.98
N TYR A 421 52.26 -4.53 -48.52
CA TYR A 421 51.64 -5.59 -47.74
C TYR A 421 51.02 -5.06 -46.45
N VAL A 422 51.61 -4.07 -45.76
CA VAL A 422 50.97 -3.44 -44.59
C VAL A 422 49.69 -2.69 -44.99
N HIS A 423 49.70 -1.91 -46.06
CA HIS A 423 48.51 -1.16 -46.49
C HIS A 423 47.42 -2.03 -47.11
N ILE A 424 47.78 -3.03 -47.92
CA ILE A 424 46.85 -4.03 -48.45
C ILE A 424 46.26 -4.85 -47.29
N ASN A 425 47.09 -5.30 -46.33
CA ASN A 425 46.57 -5.95 -45.13
C ASN A 425 45.67 -5.02 -44.33
N GLN A 426 45.90 -3.71 -44.23
CA GLN A 426 44.98 -2.78 -43.55
C GLN A 426 43.61 -2.69 -44.25
N ALA A 427 43.59 -2.64 -45.59
CA ALA A 427 42.35 -2.62 -46.37
C ALA A 427 41.59 -3.96 -46.27
N VAL A 428 42.29 -5.08 -46.39
CA VAL A 428 41.77 -6.45 -46.17
C VAL A 428 41.32 -6.62 -44.71
N VAL A 429 42.06 -6.06 -43.75
CA VAL A 429 41.75 -6.05 -42.31
C VAL A 429 40.38 -5.44 -42.03
N LEU A 430 40.02 -4.38 -42.76
CA LEU A 430 38.71 -3.72 -42.71
C LEU A 430 37.63 -4.52 -43.47
N SER A 431 37.94 -5.07 -44.65
CA SER A 431 36.94 -5.74 -45.50
C SER A 431 36.45 -7.06 -44.92
N GLU A 432 37.31 -8.03 -44.57
CA GLU A 432 36.85 -9.34 -44.06
C GLU A 432 36.27 -9.24 -42.63
N ARG A 433 36.50 -8.11 -41.94
CA ARG A 433 35.80 -7.78 -40.69
C ARG A 433 34.35 -7.38 -40.93
N ARG A 434 34.12 -6.58 -41.97
CA ARG A 434 32.78 -6.21 -42.43
C ARG A 434 32.07 -7.42 -43.03
N LEU A 435 32.81 -8.29 -43.71
CA LEU A 435 32.33 -9.57 -44.23
C LEU A 435 31.90 -10.48 -43.07
N SER A 436 32.77 -10.80 -42.11
CA SER A 436 32.45 -11.69 -40.98
C SER A 436 31.35 -11.20 -40.02
N LEU A 437 31.07 -9.89 -39.98
CA LEU A 437 29.86 -9.35 -39.33
C LEU A 437 28.59 -9.54 -40.18
N LEU A 438 28.68 -9.35 -41.50
CA LEU A 438 27.58 -9.64 -42.43
C LEU A 438 27.34 -11.15 -42.59
N GLU A 439 28.35 -11.99 -42.48
CA GLU A 439 28.28 -13.46 -42.55
C GLU A 439 27.62 -14.01 -41.28
N ARG A 440 28.05 -13.59 -40.08
CA ARG A 440 27.32 -13.92 -38.84
C ARG A 440 25.87 -13.45 -38.87
N SER A 441 25.62 -12.21 -39.30
CA SER A 441 24.25 -11.71 -39.44
C SER A 441 23.45 -12.48 -40.50
N ARG A 442 24.07 -12.92 -41.60
CA ARG A 442 23.44 -13.80 -42.60
C ARG A 442 23.19 -15.20 -42.06
N ALA A 443 24.09 -15.76 -41.26
CA ALA A 443 23.92 -17.06 -40.61
C ALA A 443 22.76 -17.01 -39.60
N GLU A 444 22.74 -16.03 -38.70
CA GLU A 444 21.65 -15.79 -37.75
C GLU A 444 20.31 -15.56 -38.47
N ASN A 445 20.28 -14.74 -39.53
CA ASN A 445 19.07 -14.56 -40.34
C ASN A 445 18.68 -15.82 -41.12
N SER A 446 19.63 -16.66 -41.55
CA SER A 446 19.37 -17.93 -42.24
C SER A 446 18.83 -18.98 -41.28
N GLU A 447 19.37 -19.09 -40.06
CA GLU A 447 18.84 -19.95 -39.00
C GLU A 447 17.43 -19.51 -38.57
N LEU A 448 17.20 -18.20 -38.39
CA LEU A 448 15.88 -17.64 -38.12
C LEU A 448 14.89 -17.86 -39.28
N LEU A 449 15.35 -17.74 -40.53
CA LEU A 449 14.54 -18.04 -41.71
C LEU A 449 14.20 -19.53 -41.79
N GLN A 450 15.18 -20.43 -41.55
CA GLN A 450 14.97 -21.88 -41.51
C GLN A 450 14.05 -22.31 -40.37
N LEU A 451 14.13 -21.66 -39.21
CA LEU A 451 13.21 -21.88 -38.09
C LEU A 451 11.79 -21.38 -38.42
N ALA A 452 11.68 -20.23 -39.10
CA ALA A 452 10.39 -19.70 -39.55
C ALA A 452 9.76 -20.56 -40.67
N THR A 453 10.54 -21.00 -41.67
CA THR A 453 10.04 -21.87 -42.73
C THR A 453 9.67 -23.24 -42.19
N SER A 454 10.54 -23.90 -41.41
CA SER A 454 10.22 -25.21 -40.81
C SER A 454 8.99 -25.16 -39.90
N LEU A 455 8.82 -24.11 -39.08
CA LEU A 455 7.59 -23.91 -38.29
C LEU A 455 6.36 -23.70 -39.19
N SER A 456 6.49 -22.92 -40.28
CA SER A 456 5.40 -22.71 -41.24
C SER A 456 5.04 -24.01 -42.00
N GLU A 457 6.03 -24.84 -42.31
CA GLU A 457 5.85 -26.16 -42.93
C GLU A 457 5.26 -27.18 -41.95
N GLU A 458 5.61 -27.11 -40.66
CA GLU A 458 4.98 -27.94 -39.62
C GLU A 458 3.51 -27.56 -39.46
N MET A 459 3.19 -26.26 -39.43
CA MET A 459 1.79 -25.80 -39.44
C MET A 459 1.07 -26.22 -40.72
N ALA A 460 1.69 -26.07 -41.89
CA ALA A 460 1.11 -26.49 -43.17
C ALA A 460 0.91 -28.00 -43.25
N ARG A 461 1.87 -28.80 -42.78
CA ARG A 461 1.76 -30.27 -42.66
C ARG A 461 0.64 -30.65 -41.71
N ALA A 462 0.60 -30.09 -40.50
CA ALA A 462 -0.47 -30.36 -39.53
C ALA A 462 -1.87 -30.00 -40.08
N VAL A 463 -2.01 -28.87 -40.79
CA VAL A 463 -3.25 -28.47 -41.45
C VAL A 463 -3.60 -29.41 -42.61
N CYS A 464 -2.63 -29.85 -43.41
CA CYS A 464 -2.84 -30.83 -44.50
C CYS A 464 -3.18 -32.23 -43.98
N GLU A 465 -2.55 -32.67 -42.89
CA GLU A 465 -2.83 -33.94 -42.21
C GLU A 465 -4.21 -33.92 -41.56
N PHE A 466 -4.57 -32.84 -40.86
CA PHE A 466 -5.92 -32.64 -40.33
C PHE A 466 -6.98 -32.66 -41.44
N ASN A 467 -6.79 -31.89 -42.51
CA ASN A 467 -7.71 -31.89 -43.65
C ASN A 467 -7.75 -33.25 -44.36
N GLY A 468 -6.63 -33.97 -44.44
CA GLY A 468 -6.54 -35.31 -44.99
C GLY A 468 -7.29 -36.35 -44.15
N ALA A 469 -7.13 -36.29 -42.82
CA ALA A 469 -7.85 -37.13 -41.86
C ALA A 469 -9.36 -36.81 -41.87
N PHE A 470 -9.74 -35.54 -41.90
CA PHE A 470 -11.13 -35.08 -41.97
C PHE A 470 -11.81 -35.55 -43.27
N ARG A 471 -11.17 -35.35 -44.43
CA ARG A 471 -11.67 -35.85 -45.73
C ARG A 471 -11.77 -37.37 -45.77
N LYS A 472 -10.82 -38.10 -45.17
CA LYS A 472 -10.90 -39.56 -45.01
C LYS A 472 -12.07 -39.96 -44.10
N HIS A 473 -12.29 -39.25 -43.00
CA HIS A 473 -13.40 -39.49 -42.08
C HIS A 473 -14.76 -39.28 -42.75
N SER A 474 -14.97 -38.16 -43.45
CA SER A 474 -16.23 -37.92 -44.19
C SER A 474 -16.48 -38.99 -45.25
N ARG A 475 -15.47 -39.33 -46.06
CA ARG A 475 -15.58 -40.41 -47.06
C ARG A 475 -15.88 -41.77 -46.43
N LEU A 476 -15.26 -42.10 -45.29
CA LEU A 476 -15.54 -43.34 -44.57
C LEU A 476 -16.95 -43.34 -43.94
N ALA A 477 -17.47 -42.19 -43.51
CA ALA A 477 -18.85 -42.06 -43.04
C ALA A 477 -19.86 -42.22 -44.18
N GLU A 478 -19.60 -41.60 -45.34
CA GLU A 478 -20.38 -41.77 -46.57
C GLU A 478 -20.34 -43.23 -47.07
N ASP A 479 -19.16 -43.84 -47.15
CA ASP A 479 -18.96 -45.26 -47.48
C ASP A 479 -19.72 -46.17 -46.50
N CYS A 480 -19.72 -45.88 -45.21
CA CYS A 480 -20.49 -46.63 -44.21
C CYS A 480 -22.00 -46.47 -44.43
N GLN A 481 -22.50 -45.28 -44.75
CA GLN A 481 -23.91 -45.09 -45.10
C GLN A 481 -24.31 -45.75 -46.43
N ILE A 482 -23.39 -45.87 -47.38
CA ILE A 482 -23.60 -46.61 -48.64
C ILE A 482 -23.57 -48.12 -48.38
N LYS A 483 -22.62 -48.60 -47.56
CA LYS A 483 -22.51 -50.03 -47.18
C LYS A 483 -23.67 -50.49 -46.31
N LEU A 484 -24.20 -49.67 -45.41
CA LEU A 484 -25.43 -49.98 -44.67
C LEU A 484 -26.61 -50.18 -45.63
N ARG A 485 -26.84 -49.23 -46.56
CA ARG A 485 -27.88 -49.36 -47.61
C ARG A 485 -27.64 -50.52 -48.60
N LEU A 486 -26.40 -50.97 -48.76
CA LEU A 486 -26.08 -52.18 -49.52
C LEU A 486 -26.38 -53.44 -48.71
N ILE A 487 -26.05 -53.47 -47.41
CA ILE A 487 -26.36 -54.59 -46.50
C ILE A 487 -27.88 -54.76 -46.35
N GLU A 488 -28.63 -53.67 -46.21
CA GLU A 488 -30.10 -53.68 -46.20
C GLU A 488 -30.65 -54.36 -47.46
N ARG A 489 -30.22 -53.93 -48.66
CA ARG A 489 -30.62 -54.58 -49.92
C ARG A 489 -30.15 -56.03 -50.04
N GLN A 490 -28.95 -56.35 -49.54
CA GLN A 490 -28.42 -57.71 -49.58
C GLN A 490 -29.17 -58.65 -48.63
N LEU A 491 -29.74 -58.15 -47.53
CA LEU A 491 -30.63 -58.93 -46.66
C LEU A 491 -31.96 -59.24 -47.34
N ASP A 492 -32.55 -58.26 -48.06
CA ASP A 492 -33.74 -58.49 -48.89
C ASP A 492 -33.44 -59.51 -50.02
N GLU A 493 -32.32 -59.34 -50.73
CA GLU A 493 -31.87 -60.28 -51.77
C GLU A 493 -31.64 -61.69 -51.20
N LEU A 494 -31.06 -61.82 -50.00
CA LEU A 494 -30.85 -63.10 -49.32
C LEU A 494 -32.18 -63.79 -48.97
N GLN A 495 -33.21 -63.09 -48.52
CA GLN A 495 -34.55 -63.68 -48.33
C GLN A 495 -35.14 -64.22 -49.66
N THR A 496 -34.93 -63.52 -50.78
CA THR A 496 -35.36 -64.03 -52.11
C THR A 496 -34.51 -65.20 -52.60
N LEU A 497 -33.26 -65.34 -52.14
CA LEU A 497 -32.39 -66.48 -52.47
C LEU A 497 -32.69 -67.70 -51.59
N GLU A 498 -33.03 -67.51 -50.32
CA GLU A 498 -33.39 -68.59 -49.39
C GLU A 498 -34.64 -69.36 -49.87
N THR A 499 -35.66 -68.64 -50.33
CA THR A 499 -36.86 -69.26 -50.94
C THR A 499 -36.49 -70.09 -52.19
N ARG A 500 -35.64 -69.56 -53.09
CA ARG A 500 -35.21 -70.25 -54.32
C ARG A 500 -34.24 -71.41 -54.08
N LEU A 501 -33.45 -71.38 -53.00
CA LEU A 501 -32.53 -72.47 -52.65
C LEU A 501 -33.29 -73.74 -52.27
N ASN A 502 -34.46 -73.58 -51.66
CA ASN A 502 -35.35 -74.68 -51.29
C ASN A 502 -35.86 -75.45 -52.53
N ASP A 503 -36.17 -74.74 -53.63
CA ASP A 503 -36.54 -75.35 -54.92
C ASP A 503 -35.39 -76.19 -55.51
N VAL A 504 -34.16 -75.67 -55.46
CA VAL A 504 -32.96 -76.33 -56.01
C VAL A 504 -32.60 -77.61 -55.27
N SER A 505 -32.88 -77.68 -53.97
CA SER A 505 -32.66 -78.89 -53.15
C SER A 505 -33.38 -80.12 -53.72
N ASN A 506 -34.60 -79.94 -54.24
CA ASN A 506 -35.39 -81.03 -54.83
C ASN A 506 -34.76 -81.58 -56.13
N LEU A 507 -34.18 -80.71 -56.97
CA LEU A 507 -33.52 -81.09 -58.22
C LEU A 507 -32.26 -81.95 -58.00
N TYR A 508 -31.59 -81.79 -56.85
CA TYR A 508 -30.36 -82.54 -56.54
C TYR A 508 -30.61 -84.05 -56.36
N MET A 509 -31.82 -84.47 -55.96
CA MET A 509 -32.14 -85.90 -55.79
C MET A 509 -32.16 -86.68 -57.11
N ASP A 510 -32.48 -86.05 -58.24
CA ASP A 510 -32.51 -86.71 -59.54
C ASP A 510 -31.10 -86.87 -60.15
N VAL A 511 -30.18 -85.93 -59.88
CA VAL A 511 -28.77 -86.03 -60.32
C VAL A 511 -28.10 -87.32 -59.82
N LYS A 512 -28.51 -87.82 -58.64
CA LYS A 512 -28.00 -89.08 -58.07
C LYS A 512 -28.32 -90.33 -58.92
N LYS A 513 -29.21 -90.23 -59.91
CA LYS A 513 -29.53 -91.29 -60.88
C LYS A 513 -28.59 -91.29 -62.10
N GLU A 514 -27.88 -90.19 -62.37
CA GLU A 514 -26.70 -90.21 -63.25
C GLU A 514 -25.54 -90.83 -62.43
N ARG A 515 -25.39 -92.15 -62.37
CA ARG A 515 -25.06 -93.12 -63.44
C ARG A 515 -23.61 -93.56 -63.23
N ASN A 516 -23.38 -94.79 -62.80
CA ASN A 516 -23.47 -95.99 -63.64
C ASN A 516 -22.72 -95.89 -64.99
N ASN A 517 -21.74 -94.99 -65.12
CA ASN A 517 -20.69 -94.99 -66.15
C ASN A 517 -19.40 -94.30 -65.65
N CYS A 518 -19.10 -94.26 -64.35
CA CYS A 518 -18.50 -95.40 -63.62
C CYS A 518 -17.53 -96.24 -64.47
N VAL A 519 -18.00 -96.88 -65.54
CA VAL A 519 -17.19 -97.61 -66.54
C VAL A 519 -15.99 -96.79 -67.05
N SER A 520 -16.18 -95.50 -67.33
CA SER A 520 -15.10 -94.61 -67.83
C SER A 520 -13.94 -94.42 -66.85
N LEU A 521 -14.13 -94.68 -65.55
CA LEU A 521 -13.09 -94.52 -64.53
C LEU A 521 -12.09 -95.68 -64.53
N LEU A 522 -12.47 -96.86 -65.03
CA LEU A 522 -11.64 -98.06 -64.93
C LEU A 522 -10.39 -98.01 -65.84
N GLN A 523 -10.54 -97.50 -67.07
CA GLN A 523 -9.43 -97.35 -68.01
C GLN A 523 -8.49 -96.20 -67.63
N ALA A 524 -9.02 -95.10 -67.08
CA ALA A 524 -8.21 -93.98 -66.61
C ALA A 524 -7.26 -94.40 -65.46
N ALA A 525 -7.72 -95.26 -64.55
CA ALA A 525 -6.96 -95.68 -63.37
C ALA A 525 -5.58 -96.29 -63.70
N VAL A 526 -5.47 -97.06 -64.80
CA VAL A 526 -4.23 -97.77 -65.16
C VAL A 526 -3.14 -96.81 -65.66
N GLN A 527 -3.49 -95.83 -66.51
CA GLN A 527 -2.55 -94.78 -66.94
C GLN A 527 -2.24 -93.79 -65.82
N VAL A 528 -3.20 -93.51 -64.94
CA VAL A 528 -2.97 -92.67 -63.76
C VAL A 528 -1.95 -93.33 -62.83
N ALA A 529 -2.00 -94.64 -62.62
CA ALA A 529 -1.17 -95.37 -61.64
C ALA A 529 0.36 -95.24 -61.83
N SER A 530 0.85 -95.18 -63.08
CA SER A 530 2.27 -94.95 -63.37
C SER A 530 2.65 -93.49 -63.11
N ALA A 531 1.91 -92.56 -63.71
CA ALA A 531 2.12 -91.12 -63.54
C ALA A 531 1.92 -90.65 -62.08
N THR A 532 1.12 -91.34 -61.26
CA THR A 532 1.04 -91.07 -59.82
C THR A 532 2.29 -91.49 -59.07
N ARG A 533 3.07 -92.46 -59.57
CA ARG A 533 4.24 -92.98 -58.84
C ARG A 533 5.42 -92.01 -58.90
N GLU A 534 5.63 -91.36 -60.05
CA GLU A 534 6.61 -90.27 -60.17
C GLU A 534 6.11 -88.97 -59.51
N ARG A 535 4.81 -88.64 -59.66
CA ARG A 535 4.20 -87.54 -58.89
C ARG A 535 4.30 -87.77 -57.38
N LEU A 536 4.16 -88.99 -56.87
CA LEU A 536 4.36 -89.31 -55.45
C LEU A 536 5.79 -89.05 -54.99
N ARG A 537 6.80 -89.31 -55.84
CA ARG A 537 8.20 -88.97 -55.53
C ARG A 537 8.43 -87.46 -55.52
N GLN A 538 7.89 -86.73 -56.50
CA GLN A 538 7.95 -85.26 -56.54
C GLN A 538 7.22 -84.65 -55.34
N ARG A 539 5.99 -85.09 -55.04
CA ARG A 539 5.22 -84.69 -53.86
C ARG A 539 5.90 -85.10 -52.55
N GLY A 540 6.69 -86.17 -52.51
CA GLY A 540 7.52 -86.53 -51.36
C GLY A 540 8.61 -85.49 -51.11
N ASN A 541 9.42 -85.18 -52.13
CA ASN A 541 10.45 -84.13 -52.05
C ASN A 541 9.83 -82.76 -51.72
N GLU A 542 8.71 -82.40 -52.35
CA GLU A 542 7.96 -81.18 -52.04
C GLU A 542 7.44 -81.18 -50.60
N ALA A 543 6.93 -82.32 -50.09
CA ALA A 543 6.47 -82.44 -48.71
C ALA A 543 7.62 -82.29 -47.70
N GLU A 544 8.82 -82.79 -48.00
CA GLU A 544 10.01 -82.56 -47.15
C GLU A 544 10.47 -81.09 -47.18
N ILE A 545 10.42 -80.44 -48.35
CA ILE A 545 10.71 -79.01 -48.49
C ILE A 545 9.67 -78.16 -47.74
N LEU A 546 8.39 -78.51 -47.85
CA LEU A 546 7.29 -77.84 -47.15
C LEU A 546 7.31 -78.11 -45.64
N LEU A 547 7.67 -79.33 -45.21
CA LEU A 547 7.84 -79.68 -43.79
C LEU A 547 9.00 -78.89 -43.17
N THR A 548 10.15 -78.84 -43.83
CA THR A 548 11.31 -78.07 -43.35
C THR A 548 11.07 -76.56 -43.42
N ALA A 549 10.31 -76.06 -44.40
CA ALA A 549 9.84 -74.67 -44.42
C ALA A 549 8.85 -74.37 -43.28
N ALA A 550 7.90 -75.26 -43.02
CA ALA A 550 6.94 -75.14 -41.92
C ALA A 550 7.64 -75.17 -40.56
N GLN A 551 8.59 -76.09 -40.33
CA GLN A 551 9.41 -76.15 -39.11
C GLN A 551 10.25 -74.89 -38.91
N ARG A 552 10.82 -74.32 -39.98
CA ARG A 552 11.52 -73.01 -39.91
C ARG A 552 10.58 -71.87 -39.57
N SER A 553 9.38 -71.85 -40.17
CA SER A 553 8.34 -70.85 -39.88
C SER A 553 7.81 -70.98 -38.44
N GLU A 554 7.65 -72.20 -37.94
CA GLU A 554 7.23 -72.48 -36.56
C GLU A 554 8.32 -72.09 -35.55
N ALA A 555 9.59 -72.33 -35.83
CA ALA A 555 10.71 -71.86 -35.01
C ALA A 555 10.79 -70.31 -34.98
N GLN A 556 10.58 -69.65 -36.13
CA GLN A 556 10.46 -68.19 -36.20
C GLN A 556 9.24 -67.69 -35.41
N LEU A 557 8.08 -68.34 -35.54
CA LEU A 557 6.87 -68.02 -34.78
C LEU A 557 7.05 -68.23 -33.27
N ALA A 558 7.78 -69.26 -32.85
CA ALA A 558 8.11 -69.53 -31.45
C ALA A 558 9.05 -68.46 -30.87
N THR A 559 10.07 -68.03 -31.61
CA THR A 559 10.94 -66.93 -31.17
C THR A 559 10.20 -65.59 -31.10
N VAL A 560 9.33 -65.28 -32.07
CA VAL A 560 8.46 -64.07 -32.04
C VAL A 560 7.45 -64.13 -30.89
N ARG A 561 6.87 -65.30 -30.58
CA ARG A 561 6.00 -65.48 -29.40
C ARG A 561 6.78 -65.23 -28.10
N SER A 562 8.00 -65.76 -28.00
CA SER A 562 8.89 -65.58 -26.83
C SER A 562 9.33 -64.12 -26.63
N THR A 563 9.68 -63.38 -27.70
CA THR A 563 9.97 -61.94 -27.59
C THR A 563 8.71 -61.14 -27.23
N THR A 564 7.55 -61.47 -27.82
CA THR A 564 6.27 -60.79 -27.51
C THR A 564 5.88 -60.96 -26.04
N ILE A 565 5.94 -62.17 -25.49
CA ILE A 565 5.63 -62.45 -24.07
C ILE A 565 6.56 -61.64 -23.14
N ARG A 566 7.86 -61.61 -23.45
CA ARG A 566 8.86 -60.84 -22.70
C ARG A 566 8.63 -59.33 -22.77
N LEU A 567 8.27 -58.80 -23.93
CA LEU A 567 7.91 -57.38 -24.10
C LEU A 567 6.61 -57.01 -23.37
N VAL A 568 5.61 -57.90 -23.36
CA VAL A 568 4.38 -57.74 -22.56
C VAL A 568 4.69 -57.70 -21.07
N ALA A 569 5.50 -58.62 -20.56
CA ALA A 569 5.93 -58.62 -19.15
C ALA A 569 6.70 -57.34 -18.78
N GLN A 570 7.61 -56.88 -19.64
CA GLN A 570 8.35 -55.63 -19.45
C GLN A 570 7.42 -54.40 -19.44
N ARG A 571 6.46 -54.34 -20.38
CA ARG A 571 5.43 -53.29 -20.46
C ARG A 571 4.60 -53.23 -19.17
N ASP A 572 4.13 -54.38 -18.70
CA ASP A 572 3.22 -54.41 -17.55
C ASP A 572 3.95 -54.19 -16.22
N HIS A 573 5.22 -54.60 -16.11
CA HIS A 573 6.12 -54.17 -15.04
C HIS A 573 6.28 -52.63 -15.02
N LYS A 574 6.54 -52.00 -16.18
CA LYS A 574 6.64 -50.52 -16.26
C LYS A 574 5.31 -49.81 -16.01
N ARG A 575 4.18 -50.37 -16.42
CA ARG A 575 2.84 -49.86 -16.03
C ARG A 575 2.63 -49.93 -14.52
N HIS A 576 2.99 -51.05 -13.88
CA HIS A 576 2.87 -51.20 -12.43
C HIS A 576 3.73 -50.17 -11.68
N ASP A 577 4.96 -49.91 -12.12
CA ASP A 577 5.81 -48.85 -11.54
C ASP A 577 5.25 -47.44 -11.77
N LEU A 578 4.73 -47.14 -12.97
CA LEU A 578 4.03 -45.88 -13.24
C LEU A 578 2.81 -45.70 -12.32
N CYS A 579 2.03 -46.76 -12.07
CA CYS A 579 0.92 -46.73 -11.13
C CYS A 579 1.36 -46.46 -9.68
N LYS A 580 2.49 -47.04 -9.22
CA LYS A 580 3.07 -46.73 -7.89
C LYS A 580 3.45 -45.25 -7.79
N VAL A 581 4.14 -44.73 -8.81
CA VAL A 581 4.57 -43.32 -8.84
C VAL A 581 3.37 -42.39 -8.90
N ALA A 582 2.35 -42.69 -9.72
CA ALA A 582 1.12 -41.91 -9.79
C ALA A 582 0.37 -41.87 -8.43
N ALA A 583 0.27 -43.02 -7.74
CA ALA A 583 -0.33 -43.08 -6.40
C ALA A 583 0.47 -42.26 -5.36
N ALA A 584 1.81 -42.35 -5.39
CA ALA A 584 2.67 -41.55 -4.51
C ALA A 584 2.52 -40.04 -4.79
N VAL A 585 2.48 -39.62 -6.06
CA VAL A 585 2.25 -38.23 -6.47
C VAL A 585 0.87 -37.75 -6.04
N ALA A 586 -0.18 -38.56 -6.18
CA ALA A 586 -1.53 -38.23 -5.70
C ALA A 586 -1.57 -37.98 -4.19
N VAL A 587 -0.93 -38.86 -3.39
CA VAL A 587 -0.80 -38.67 -1.93
C VAL A 587 -0.02 -37.40 -1.58
N GLN A 588 1.07 -37.09 -2.30
CA GLN A 588 1.82 -35.85 -2.07
C GLN A 588 1.03 -34.60 -2.48
N ASN A 589 0.24 -34.66 -3.55
CA ASN A 589 -0.64 -33.55 -3.95
C ASN A 589 -1.78 -33.32 -2.94
N ALA A 590 -2.38 -34.40 -2.40
CA ALA A 590 -3.35 -34.28 -1.31
C ALA A 590 -2.74 -33.65 -0.05
N LYS A 591 -1.50 -34.03 0.31
CA LYS A 591 -0.75 -33.38 1.41
C LYS A 591 -0.45 -31.91 1.13
N ARG A 592 -0.02 -31.57 -0.09
CA ARG A 592 0.22 -30.18 -0.53
C ARG A 592 -1.04 -29.32 -0.41
N GLU A 593 -2.19 -29.79 -0.88
CA GLU A 593 -3.43 -29.01 -0.79
C GLU A 593 -3.93 -28.91 0.66
N GLN A 594 -3.81 -29.97 1.47
CA GLN A 594 -4.10 -29.87 2.90
C GLN A 594 -3.20 -28.84 3.60
N MET A 595 -1.92 -28.75 3.23
CA MET A 595 -1.01 -27.71 3.72
C MET A 595 -1.39 -26.33 3.19
N ARG A 596 -1.79 -26.19 1.92
CA ARG A 596 -2.25 -24.92 1.33
C ARG A 596 -3.50 -24.39 2.03
N LEU A 597 -4.47 -25.25 2.32
CA LEU A 597 -5.67 -24.90 3.10
C LEU A 597 -5.34 -24.49 4.55
N LYS A 598 -4.40 -25.18 5.21
CA LYS A 598 -3.88 -24.78 6.53
C LYS A 598 -3.18 -23.42 6.48
N LEU A 599 -2.37 -23.17 5.45
CA LEU A 599 -1.66 -21.90 5.24
C LEU A 599 -2.65 -20.75 5.04
N ASN A 600 -3.62 -20.91 4.12
CA ASN A 600 -4.68 -19.93 3.88
C ASN A 600 -5.47 -19.59 5.15
N ARG A 601 -5.79 -20.60 5.98
CA ARG A 601 -6.45 -20.39 7.29
C ARG A 601 -5.56 -19.61 8.26
N LEU A 602 -4.27 -19.92 8.33
CA LEU A 602 -3.31 -19.20 9.17
C LEU A 602 -3.13 -17.75 8.70
N THR A 603 -3.03 -17.50 7.39
CA THR A 603 -2.99 -16.14 6.82
C THR A 603 -4.26 -15.36 7.13
N LEU A 604 -5.45 -15.97 7.03
CA LEU A 604 -6.70 -15.31 7.42
C LEU A 604 -6.72 -14.94 8.91
N MET A 605 -6.30 -15.87 9.79
CA MET A 605 -6.22 -15.61 11.24
C MET A 605 -5.16 -14.55 11.58
N TYR A 606 -4.02 -14.53 10.87
CA TYR A 606 -2.99 -13.49 11.00
C TYR A 606 -3.54 -12.11 10.61
N ASN A 607 -4.15 -11.99 9.43
CA ASN A 607 -4.73 -10.73 8.95
C ASN A 607 -5.83 -10.20 9.89
N GLN A 608 -6.64 -11.11 10.48
CA GLN A 608 -7.64 -10.75 11.49
C GLN A 608 -6.99 -10.24 12.79
N ALA A 609 -5.96 -10.93 13.28
CA ALA A 609 -5.22 -10.51 14.48
C ALA A 609 -4.47 -9.18 14.28
N GLU A 610 -3.88 -8.97 13.10
CA GLU A 610 -3.24 -7.71 12.72
C GLU A 610 -4.26 -6.56 12.65
N ALA A 611 -5.39 -6.76 11.99
CA ALA A 611 -6.48 -5.78 11.93
C ALA A 611 -7.00 -5.42 13.35
N SER A 612 -7.16 -6.42 14.23
CA SER A 612 -7.52 -6.20 15.64
C SER A 612 -6.43 -5.45 16.42
N SER A 613 -5.15 -5.74 16.19
CA SER A 613 -4.02 -5.04 16.79
C SER A 613 -3.95 -3.57 16.35
N ILE A 614 -4.18 -3.29 15.06
CA ILE A 614 -4.25 -1.93 14.51
C ILE A 614 -5.47 -1.18 15.06
N ALA A 615 -6.63 -1.84 15.18
CA ALA A 615 -7.83 -1.26 15.79
C ALA A 615 -7.61 -0.91 17.27
N LEU A 616 -6.96 -1.81 18.03
CA LEU A 616 -6.63 -1.60 19.44
C LEU A 616 -5.63 -0.45 19.62
N LYS A 617 -4.56 -0.38 18.81
CA LYS A 617 -3.61 0.75 18.82
C LYS A 617 -4.33 2.09 18.59
N LYS A 618 -5.17 2.17 17.56
CA LYS A 618 -6.00 3.36 17.26
C LYS A 618 -6.98 3.70 18.39
N ALA A 619 -7.51 2.72 19.11
CA ALA A 619 -8.34 2.95 20.30
C ALA A 619 -7.53 3.50 21.48
N CYS A 620 -6.35 2.93 21.76
CA CYS A 620 -5.43 3.43 22.78
C CYS A 620 -4.93 4.86 22.49
N GLU A 621 -4.61 5.18 21.24
CA GLU A 621 -4.24 6.54 20.81
C GLU A 621 -5.37 7.56 21.04
N ARG A 622 -6.63 7.20 20.71
CA ARG A 622 -7.81 8.05 20.99
C ARG A 622 -8.00 8.25 22.49
N ASN A 623 -7.92 7.17 23.28
CA ASN A 623 -8.05 7.26 24.74
C ASN A 623 -6.92 8.08 25.37
N ALA A 624 -5.69 8.00 24.84
CA ALA A 624 -4.57 8.84 25.29
C ALA A 624 -4.81 10.32 24.98
N LYS A 625 -5.32 10.65 23.79
CA LYS A 625 -5.73 12.02 23.41
C LYS A 625 -6.83 12.55 24.32
N LEU A 626 -7.95 11.83 24.44
CA LEU A 626 -9.07 12.16 25.33
C LEU A 626 -8.64 12.32 26.79
N ARG A 627 -7.70 11.49 27.29
CA ARG A 627 -7.15 11.62 28.65
C ARG A 627 -6.32 12.89 28.81
N ASN A 628 -5.52 13.25 27.81
CA ASN A 628 -4.69 14.45 27.83
C ASN A 628 -5.54 15.73 27.69
N GLU A 629 -6.56 15.72 26.82
CA GLU A 629 -7.55 16.79 26.68
C GLU A 629 -8.31 17.01 28.02
N ARG A 630 -8.77 15.93 28.66
CA ARG A 630 -9.38 15.99 30.00
C ARG A 630 -8.42 16.49 31.08
N ALA A 631 -7.12 16.17 30.98
CA ALA A 631 -6.12 16.66 31.92
C ALA A 631 -5.86 18.17 31.74
N ILE A 632 -5.87 18.69 30.51
CA ILE A 632 -5.79 20.13 30.22
C ILE A 632 -7.02 20.84 30.79
N LEU A 633 -8.23 20.37 30.49
CA LEU A 633 -9.47 20.92 31.05
C LEU A 633 -9.51 20.91 32.59
N LEU A 634 -8.91 19.89 33.23
CA LEU A 634 -8.79 19.83 34.69
C LEU A 634 -7.81 20.89 35.23
N ILE A 635 -6.70 21.15 34.52
CA ILE A 635 -5.74 22.21 34.87
C ILE A 635 -6.40 23.59 34.71
N GLU A 636 -7.12 23.83 33.61
CA GLU A 636 -7.86 25.07 33.35
C GLU A 636 -8.94 25.32 34.43
N ARG A 637 -9.75 24.29 34.76
CA ARG A 637 -10.73 24.36 35.86
C ARG A 637 -10.08 24.62 37.23
N ASN A 638 -8.91 24.04 37.51
CA ASN A 638 -8.17 24.31 38.75
C ASN A 638 -7.61 25.75 38.79
N GLN A 639 -7.22 26.32 37.64
CA GLN A 639 -6.82 27.72 37.53
C GLN A 639 -8.02 28.68 37.73
N GLU A 640 -9.18 28.37 37.16
CA GLU A 640 -10.44 29.09 37.43
C GLU A 640 -10.76 29.09 38.94
N VAL A 641 -10.66 27.93 39.61
CA VAL A 641 -10.89 27.82 41.07
C VAL A 641 -9.88 28.63 41.88
N TYR A 642 -8.59 28.62 41.51
CA TYR A 642 -7.57 29.44 42.18
C TYR A 642 -7.87 30.95 42.06
N LEU A 643 -8.23 31.41 40.85
CA LEU A 643 -8.61 32.81 40.61
C LEU A 643 -9.87 33.21 41.38
N LEU A 644 -10.83 32.30 41.56
CA LEU A 644 -12.01 32.52 42.39
C LEU A 644 -11.65 32.61 43.89
N GLN A 645 -10.73 31.78 44.39
CA GLN A 645 -10.25 31.83 45.77
C GLN A 645 -9.49 33.12 46.08
N GLU A 646 -8.63 33.61 45.16
CA GLU A 646 -8.01 34.93 45.33
C GLU A 646 -9.07 36.05 45.33
N ARG A 647 -10.05 35.99 44.42
CA ARG A 647 -11.14 36.97 44.37
C ARG A 647 -11.99 36.98 45.65
N GLU A 648 -12.33 35.81 46.19
CA GLU A 648 -13.02 35.66 47.49
C GLU A 648 -12.21 36.30 48.62
N LYS A 649 -10.89 36.03 48.67
CA LYS A 649 -9.98 36.62 49.66
C LYS A 649 -9.93 38.14 49.57
N TYR A 650 -9.81 38.71 48.37
CA TYR A 650 -9.87 40.17 48.17
C TYR A 650 -11.23 40.76 48.56
N GLN A 651 -12.34 40.10 48.21
CA GLN A 651 -13.68 40.53 48.62
C GLN A 651 -13.88 40.44 50.14
N THR A 652 -13.31 39.43 50.79
CA THR A 652 -13.35 39.27 52.25
C THR A 652 -12.59 40.38 52.97
N ILE A 653 -11.41 40.77 52.46
CA ILE A 653 -10.63 41.91 52.97
C ILE A 653 -11.42 43.22 52.77
N ALA A 654 -12.04 43.43 51.61
CA ALA A 654 -12.87 44.62 51.35
C ALA A 654 -14.12 44.68 52.25
N MET A 655 -14.80 43.55 52.47
CA MET A 655 -15.92 43.44 53.42
C MET A 655 -15.48 43.68 54.87
N ALA A 656 -14.28 43.27 55.26
CA ALA A 656 -13.74 43.54 56.58
C ALA A 656 -13.49 45.04 56.78
N SER A 657 -12.86 45.74 55.82
CA SER A 657 -12.71 47.20 55.84
C SER A 657 -14.07 47.88 55.95
N ALA A 658 -15.00 47.59 55.04
CA ALA A 658 -16.31 48.22 55.01
C ALA A 658 -17.12 48.01 56.31
N LYS A 659 -16.94 46.87 57.01
CA LYS A 659 -17.51 46.64 58.34
C LYS A 659 -16.86 47.49 59.43
N MET A 660 -15.54 47.69 59.38
CA MET A 660 -14.85 48.59 60.30
C MET A 660 -15.28 50.05 60.07
N ASP A 661 -15.34 50.48 58.82
CA ASP A 661 -15.82 51.81 58.41
C ASP A 661 -17.26 52.06 58.87
N LEU A 662 -18.17 51.09 58.66
CA LEU A 662 -19.55 51.14 59.16
C LEU A 662 -19.61 51.25 60.69
N SER A 663 -18.82 50.43 61.41
CA SER A 663 -18.81 50.46 62.89
C SER A 663 -18.28 51.78 63.46
N GLY A 664 -17.36 52.45 62.75
CA GLY A 664 -16.93 53.80 63.07
C GLY A 664 -18.07 54.81 62.91
N LEU A 665 -18.79 54.74 61.78
CA LEU A 665 -19.94 55.61 61.52
C LEU A 665 -21.09 55.39 62.53
N GLU A 666 -21.32 54.14 62.96
CA GLU A 666 -22.27 53.81 64.02
C GLU A 666 -21.86 54.39 65.38
N ALA A 667 -20.56 54.38 65.71
CA ALA A 667 -20.05 55.00 66.93
C ALA A 667 -20.14 56.55 66.90
N GLU A 668 -19.86 57.18 65.76
CA GLU A 668 -20.09 58.61 65.55
C GLU A 668 -21.58 58.99 65.65
N TYR A 669 -22.47 58.14 65.14
CA TYR A 669 -23.91 58.30 65.26
C TYR A 669 -24.40 58.15 66.71
N GLN A 670 -23.91 57.14 67.44
CA GLN A 670 -24.26 56.92 68.86
C GLN A 670 -23.76 58.06 69.76
N THR A 671 -22.53 58.52 69.57
CA THR A 671 -21.99 59.68 70.31
C THR A 671 -22.76 60.97 69.99
N SER A 672 -23.15 61.16 68.72
CA SER A 672 -24.03 62.26 68.31
C SER A 672 -25.43 62.19 68.95
N GLN A 673 -26.02 60.99 69.06
CA GLN A 673 -27.28 60.80 69.80
C GLN A 673 -27.13 61.15 71.29
N LEU A 674 -26.03 60.76 71.93
CA LEU A 674 -25.77 61.07 73.34
C LEU A 674 -25.65 62.59 73.56
N TYR A 675 -24.93 63.29 72.66
CA TYR A 675 -24.87 64.76 72.65
C TYR A 675 -26.25 65.40 72.49
N LEU A 676 -27.08 64.89 71.57
CA LEU A 676 -28.44 65.39 71.36
C LEU A 676 -29.33 65.17 72.59
N LYS A 677 -29.22 64.01 73.27
CA LYS A 677 -29.92 63.74 74.55
C LYS A 677 -29.46 64.69 75.66
N GLN A 678 -28.16 64.97 75.77
CA GLN A 678 -27.63 65.94 76.74
C GLN A 678 -28.16 67.37 76.47
N ILE A 679 -28.17 67.81 75.22
CA ILE A 679 -28.71 69.12 74.83
C ILE A 679 -30.22 69.21 75.11
N GLN A 680 -30.98 68.15 74.82
CA GLN A 680 -32.41 68.07 75.16
C GLN A 680 -32.64 68.17 76.68
N HIS A 681 -31.85 67.46 77.48
CA HIS A 681 -31.93 67.53 78.96
C HIS A 681 -31.56 68.93 79.49
N MET A 682 -30.52 69.56 78.96
CA MET A 682 -30.15 70.94 79.30
C MET A 682 -31.26 71.94 78.93
N ILE A 683 -31.90 71.78 77.77
CA ILE A 683 -33.06 72.60 77.38
C ILE A 683 -34.25 72.36 78.32
N HIS A 684 -34.46 71.14 78.80
CA HIS A 684 -35.51 70.82 79.77
C HIS A 684 -35.24 71.48 81.13
N LEU A 685 -34.03 71.36 81.68
CA LEU A 685 -33.64 72.03 82.93
C LEU A 685 -33.78 73.56 82.84
N LEU A 686 -33.37 74.15 81.71
CA LEU A 686 -33.56 75.59 81.48
C LEU A 686 -35.05 75.97 81.41
N ARG A 687 -35.90 75.13 80.80
CA ARG A 687 -37.36 75.33 80.78
C ARG A 687 -37.98 75.23 82.17
N GLU A 688 -37.46 74.42 83.08
CA GLU A 688 -37.92 74.38 84.49
C GLU A 688 -37.49 75.61 85.31
N GLN A 689 -36.39 76.25 84.94
CA GLN A 689 -35.94 77.49 85.57
C GLN A 689 -36.72 78.73 85.09
N VAL A 690 -37.28 78.71 83.87
CA VAL A 690 -38.07 79.84 83.33
C VAL A 690 -39.29 80.20 84.20
N PRO A 691 -40.15 79.27 84.67
CA PRO A 691 -41.23 79.58 85.61
C PRO A 691 -40.74 80.22 86.91
N LYS A 692 -39.60 79.78 87.45
CA LYS A 692 -39.01 80.37 88.67
C LYS A 692 -38.55 81.81 88.43
N LYS A 693 -37.92 82.08 87.28
CA LYS A 693 -37.58 83.45 86.84
C LYS A 693 -38.83 84.30 86.64
N MET A 694 -39.84 83.81 85.92
CA MET A 694 -41.10 84.52 85.66
C MET A 694 -41.86 84.83 86.96
N HIS A 695 -41.84 83.92 87.94
CA HIS A 695 -42.44 84.17 89.26
C HIS A 695 -41.66 85.25 90.03
N MET A 696 -40.33 85.21 90.05
CA MET A 696 -39.51 86.26 90.66
C MET A 696 -39.73 87.63 89.99
N GLU A 697 -39.80 87.66 88.66
CA GLU A 697 -40.13 88.88 87.91
C GLU A 697 -41.56 89.35 88.20
N GLY A 698 -42.53 88.45 88.32
CA GLY A 698 -43.90 88.75 88.72
C GLY A 698 -43.98 89.35 90.12
N SER A 699 -43.28 88.78 91.10
CA SER A 699 -43.19 89.30 92.46
C SER A 699 -42.50 90.67 92.51
N VAL A 700 -41.47 90.91 91.68
CA VAL A 700 -40.87 92.25 91.53
C VAL A 700 -41.85 93.24 90.92
N HIS A 701 -42.64 92.85 89.90
CA HIS A 701 -43.69 93.72 89.36
C HIS A 701 -44.82 93.99 90.38
N GLY A 702 -45.17 93.00 91.20
CA GLY A 702 -46.11 93.17 92.32
C GLY A 702 -45.61 94.17 93.35
N LEU A 703 -44.37 94.02 93.82
CA LEU A 703 -43.73 94.98 94.73
C LEU A 703 -43.61 96.39 94.12
N ILE A 704 -43.39 96.50 92.80
CA ILE A 704 -43.42 97.78 92.09
C ILE A 704 -44.84 98.36 92.06
N GLN A 705 -45.88 97.56 91.84
CA GLN A 705 -47.28 97.99 91.89
C GLN A 705 -47.71 98.40 93.29
N GLU A 706 -47.31 97.67 94.34
CA GLU A 706 -47.53 98.06 95.75
C GLU A 706 -46.83 99.38 96.06
N LEU A 707 -45.58 99.55 95.62
CA LEU A 707 -44.80 100.77 95.83
C LEU A 707 -45.37 101.97 95.03
N ILE A 708 -45.96 101.74 93.86
CA ILE A 708 -46.76 102.73 93.12
C ILE A 708 -48.06 103.04 93.87
N GLY A 709 -48.76 102.03 94.41
CA GLY A 709 -49.98 102.18 95.20
C GLY A 709 -49.76 102.98 96.48
N ILE A 710 -48.68 102.72 97.21
CA ILE A 710 -48.26 103.48 98.39
C ILE A 710 -47.91 104.93 98.01
N ARG A 711 -47.26 105.16 96.86
CA ARG A 711 -47.02 106.52 96.33
C ARG A 711 -48.30 107.23 95.92
N ALA A 712 -49.26 106.53 95.32
CA ALA A 712 -50.56 107.08 94.93
C ALA A 712 -51.42 107.39 96.17
N HIS A 713 -51.42 106.53 97.18
CA HIS A 713 -52.11 106.79 98.45
C HIS A 713 -51.45 107.93 99.24
N LYS A 714 -50.11 108.04 99.21
CA LYS A 714 -49.41 109.25 99.70
C LYS A 714 -49.84 110.50 98.92
N ALA A 715 -49.98 110.44 97.60
CA ALA A 715 -50.45 111.56 96.79
C ALA A 715 -51.91 111.93 97.10
N GLN A 716 -52.79 110.94 97.34
CA GLN A 716 -54.15 111.19 97.84
C GLN A 716 -54.15 111.84 99.22
N LEU A 717 -53.29 111.39 100.14
CA LEU A 717 -53.14 112.01 101.46
C LEU A 717 -52.62 113.44 101.39
N VAL A 718 -51.72 113.74 100.45
CA VAL A 718 -51.27 115.13 100.18
C VAL A 718 -52.43 115.96 99.62
N ALA A 719 -53.14 115.48 98.60
CA ALA A 719 -54.32 116.19 98.05
C ALA A 719 -55.42 116.42 99.11
N TRP A 720 -55.69 115.44 99.98
CA TRP A 720 -56.61 115.56 101.12
C TRP A 720 -56.24 116.67 102.13
N PHE A 721 -54.99 117.13 102.14
CA PHE A 721 -54.52 118.26 102.96
C PHE A 721 -54.33 119.56 102.15
N GLU A 722 -54.43 119.52 100.82
CA GLU A 722 -54.16 120.66 99.92
C GLU A 722 -55.41 121.17 99.16
N ASP A 723 -56.49 120.39 99.05
CA ASP A 723 -57.73 120.79 98.35
C ASP A 723 -58.60 121.79 99.15
N PRO A 724 -58.94 122.98 98.59
CA PRO A 724 -59.65 124.04 99.31
C PRO A 724 -61.19 123.96 99.25
N ASP A 725 -61.78 123.12 98.39
CA ASP A 725 -63.22 123.17 98.06
C ASP A 725 -64.11 122.37 99.03
N ARG A 726 -64.34 122.96 100.21
CA ARG A 726 -65.39 122.53 101.14
C ARG A 726 -66.78 122.92 100.60
N PRO A 727 -67.77 122.01 100.48
CA PRO A 727 -69.05 122.31 99.84
C PRO A 727 -69.90 123.33 100.62
N GLY A 728 -69.80 124.59 100.18
CA GLY A 728 -70.64 125.73 100.58
C GLY A 728 -70.88 126.73 99.42
N ARG A 729 -70.60 126.32 98.18
CA ARG A 729 -70.77 127.08 96.93
C ARG A 729 -71.47 126.18 95.90
N LEU A 730 -72.40 126.72 95.10
CA LEU A 730 -73.49 125.96 94.48
C LEU A 730 -74.08 126.66 93.23
N ARG A 731 -74.59 125.90 92.23
CA ARG A 731 -75.84 126.21 91.47
C ARG A 731 -76.33 125.05 90.58
N LEU A 732 -77.64 125.03 90.24
CA LEU A 732 -78.36 124.07 89.37
C LEU A 732 -79.42 124.78 88.46
N LEU A 733 -79.91 124.13 87.39
CA LEU A 733 -80.94 124.60 86.41
C LEU A 733 -81.75 123.41 85.79
N GLY A 734 -82.89 123.65 85.07
CA GLY A 734 -83.78 122.61 84.46
C GLY A 734 -84.83 123.12 83.42
N GLY A 735 -85.75 122.26 82.93
CA GLY A 735 -86.78 122.53 81.87
C GLY A 735 -87.92 121.46 81.75
N ALA A 736 -88.89 121.59 80.81
CA ALA A 736 -90.15 120.78 80.73
C ALA A 736 -90.79 120.60 79.31
N ASP A 737 -91.85 119.76 79.19
CA ASP A 737 -92.39 119.13 77.93
C ASP A 737 -93.90 119.41 77.57
N PRO A 738 -94.36 119.12 76.32
CA PRO A 738 -95.72 119.40 75.78
C PRO A 738 -96.76 118.21 75.79
N SER A 739 -97.93 118.39 75.14
CA SER A 739 -99.18 117.62 75.40
C SER A 739 -99.65 116.59 74.35
N GLN A 740 -100.72 115.83 74.70
CA GLN A 740 -101.00 114.48 74.18
C GLN A 740 -101.86 114.35 72.91
N SER A 741 -102.66 115.35 72.53
CA SER A 741 -103.64 115.22 71.44
C SER A 741 -103.01 115.27 70.04
N GLU A 742 -101.98 116.09 69.85
CA GLU A 742 -101.28 116.25 68.56
C GLU A 742 -100.53 114.96 68.15
N LEU A 743 -100.02 114.21 69.13
CA LEU A 743 -99.30 112.95 68.92
C LEU A 743 -100.15 111.90 68.18
N TRP A 744 -101.43 111.75 68.52
CA TRP A 744 -102.29 110.70 67.92
C TRP A 744 -102.59 110.91 66.43
N VAL A 745 -102.79 112.15 66.00
CA VAL A 745 -103.04 112.46 64.58
C VAL A 745 -101.77 112.30 63.75
N ILE A 746 -100.60 112.60 64.35
CA ILE A 746 -99.30 112.37 63.73
C ILE A 746 -99.03 110.85 63.62
N LEU A 747 -99.29 110.08 64.68
CA LEU A 747 -99.08 108.63 64.75
C LEU A 747 -99.80 107.88 63.63
N GLY A 748 -101.13 108.06 63.48
CA GLY A 748 -101.91 107.36 62.44
C GLY A 748 -101.54 107.74 61.00
N ARG A 749 -100.86 108.88 60.80
CA ARG A 749 -100.29 109.28 59.49
C ARG A 749 -98.89 108.71 59.26
N LEU A 750 -98.14 108.42 60.32
CA LEU A 750 -96.86 107.73 60.25
C LEU A 750 -97.06 106.22 60.02
N GLU A 751 -98.01 105.57 60.70
CA GLU A 751 -98.28 104.13 60.57
C GLU A 751 -98.56 103.71 59.11
N LYS A 752 -99.42 104.43 58.38
CA LYS A 752 -99.68 104.15 56.95
C LYS A 752 -98.47 104.42 56.04
N ARG A 753 -97.53 105.28 56.45
CA ARG A 753 -96.25 105.48 55.75
C ARG A 753 -95.20 104.43 56.14
N LEU A 754 -95.31 103.86 57.34
CA LEU A 754 -94.43 102.81 57.85
C LEU A 754 -94.70 101.50 57.10
N ALA A 755 -95.95 101.04 57.03
CA ALA A 755 -96.33 99.82 56.31
C ALA A 755 -95.85 99.83 54.83
N ALA A 756 -96.09 100.93 54.11
CA ALA A 756 -95.63 101.13 52.72
C ALA A 756 -94.11 101.38 52.58
N LYS A 757 -93.36 101.40 53.69
CA LYS A 757 -91.89 101.40 53.73
C LYS A 757 -91.31 100.08 54.25
N GLU A 758 -92.09 99.31 55.00
CA GLU A 758 -91.76 97.95 55.43
C GLU A 758 -91.85 96.95 54.28
N GLU A 759 -92.87 97.05 53.42
CA GLU A 759 -92.99 96.25 52.18
C GLU A 759 -91.82 96.56 51.20
N ASP A 760 -91.56 97.85 51.00
CA ASP A 760 -90.45 98.42 50.22
C ASP A 760 -89.05 98.10 50.80
N LEU A 761 -88.99 97.70 52.09
CA LEU A 761 -87.79 97.19 52.77
C LEU A 761 -87.69 95.66 52.67
N ALA A 762 -88.80 94.93 52.69
CA ALA A 762 -88.81 93.47 52.57
C ALA A 762 -88.24 93.02 51.22
N GLU A 763 -88.67 93.64 50.11
CA GLU A 763 -88.10 93.37 48.78
C GLU A 763 -86.60 93.69 48.73
N LYS A 764 -86.20 94.85 49.29
CA LYS A 764 -84.78 95.25 49.31
C LYS A 764 -83.94 94.32 50.17
N ASN A 765 -84.44 93.88 51.32
CA ASN A 765 -83.78 92.89 52.18
C ASN A 765 -83.58 91.55 51.47
N LEU A 766 -84.56 91.07 50.69
CA LEU A 766 -84.40 89.87 49.87
C LEU A 766 -83.27 90.02 48.83
N THR A 767 -83.16 91.20 48.18
CA THR A 767 -82.03 91.47 47.27
C THR A 767 -80.69 91.60 48.01
N TYR A 768 -80.68 92.20 49.20
CA TYR A 768 -79.50 92.33 50.05
C TYR A 768 -79.01 90.97 50.56
N GLU A 769 -79.90 90.06 50.92
CA GLU A 769 -79.54 88.68 51.27
C GLU A 769 -78.96 87.92 50.07
N ALA A 770 -79.54 88.06 48.87
CA ALA A 770 -79.01 87.44 47.66
C ALA A 770 -77.58 87.94 47.34
N ILE A 771 -77.35 89.25 47.46
CA ILE A 771 -76.02 89.87 47.29
C ILE A 771 -75.07 89.45 48.42
N GLY A 772 -75.54 89.43 49.68
CA GLY A 772 -74.75 89.01 50.85
C GLY A 772 -74.23 87.59 50.71
N ARG A 773 -75.10 86.63 50.39
CA ARG A 773 -74.73 85.21 50.16
C ARG A 773 -73.68 85.07 49.04
N LEU A 774 -73.74 85.91 47.99
CA LEU A 774 -72.72 85.96 46.94
C LEU A 774 -71.39 86.57 47.42
N VAL A 775 -71.43 87.66 48.18
CA VAL A 775 -70.24 88.31 48.75
C VAL A 775 -69.54 87.40 49.76
N ASP A 776 -70.29 86.69 50.60
CA ASP A 776 -69.73 85.75 51.59
C ASP A 776 -69.13 84.52 50.92
N ALA A 777 -69.79 83.96 49.89
CA ALA A 777 -69.23 82.88 49.08
C ALA A 777 -67.91 83.29 48.36
N LEU A 778 -67.76 84.57 48.00
CA LEU A 778 -66.51 85.13 47.45
C LEU A 778 -65.46 85.42 48.52
N ARG A 779 -65.84 85.92 49.70
CA ARG A 779 -64.94 86.09 50.86
C ARG A 779 -64.33 84.78 51.29
N VAL A 780 -65.14 83.74 51.55
CA VAL A 780 -64.67 82.41 51.99
C VAL A 780 -63.65 81.83 51.00
N LYS A 781 -63.87 81.98 49.68
CA LYS A 781 -62.91 81.55 48.64
C LYS A 781 -61.66 82.42 48.57
N THR A 782 -61.73 83.70 48.91
CA THR A 782 -60.60 84.63 48.83
C THR A 782 -59.70 84.52 50.06
N ASP A 783 -60.30 84.47 51.25
CA ASP A 783 -59.57 84.52 52.52
C ASP A 783 -58.86 83.19 52.80
N ALA A 784 -59.45 82.04 52.45
CA ALA A 784 -58.76 80.74 52.50
C ALA A 784 -57.46 80.71 51.65
N ASN A 785 -57.52 81.23 50.42
CA ASN A 785 -56.36 81.30 49.52
C ASN A 785 -55.31 82.32 49.99
N ARG A 786 -55.73 83.44 50.59
CA ARG A 786 -54.83 84.44 51.21
C ARG A 786 -54.06 83.85 52.38
N ASP A 787 -54.77 83.16 53.27
CA ASP A 787 -54.19 82.58 54.48
C ASP A 787 -53.11 81.54 54.17
N ASP A 788 -53.34 80.64 53.20
CA ASP A 788 -52.32 79.67 52.81
C ASP A 788 -51.14 80.32 52.06
N THR A 789 -51.40 81.33 51.22
CA THR A 789 -50.32 82.11 50.58
C THR A 789 -49.46 82.81 51.62
N LEU A 790 -50.07 83.43 52.63
CA LEU A 790 -49.38 84.09 53.75
C LEU A 790 -48.62 83.09 54.62
N ARG A 791 -49.23 81.95 54.97
CA ARG A 791 -48.58 80.87 55.72
C ARG A 791 -47.36 80.32 54.98
N MET A 792 -47.42 80.18 53.65
CA MET A 792 -46.26 79.78 52.84
C MET A 792 -45.19 80.87 52.78
N ALA A 793 -45.55 82.14 52.57
CA ALA A 793 -44.59 83.25 52.61
C ALA A 793 -43.86 83.36 53.95
N MET A 794 -44.58 83.21 55.07
CA MET A 794 -43.99 83.18 56.42
C MET A 794 -43.05 81.98 56.62
N LYS A 795 -43.39 80.79 56.11
CA LYS A 795 -42.51 79.61 56.13
C LYS A 795 -41.24 79.84 55.30
N VAL A 796 -41.37 80.37 54.08
CA VAL A 796 -40.23 80.67 53.19
C VAL A 796 -39.30 81.71 53.83
N ASN A 797 -39.83 82.83 54.33
CA ASN A 797 -39.04 83.84 55.04
C ASN A 797 -38.38 83.28 56.30
N GLY A 798 -39.07 82.38 57.03
CA GLY A 798 -38.51 81.66 58.17
C GLY A 798 -37.36 80.70 57.78
N ILE A 799 -37.41 80.07 56.61
CA ILE A 799 -36.33 79.23 56.07
C ILE A 799 -35.17 80.09 55.59
N GLN A 800 -35.42 81.20 54.89
CA GLN A 800 -34.37 82.15 54.48
C GLN A 800 -33.65 82.74 55.70
N LEU A 801 -34.37 83.14 56.76
CA LEU A 801 -33.77 83.59 58.01
C LEU A 801 -32.93 82.51 58.70
N LYS A 802 -33.35 81.24 58.64
CA LYS A 802 -32.53 80.11 59.12
C LYS A 802 -31.27 79.91 58.28
N LEU A 803 -31.37 79.97 56.95
CA LEU A 803 -30.22 79.87 56.03
C LEU A 803 -29.22 81.01 56.23
N ILE A 804 -29.68 82.26 56.39
CA ILE A 804 -28.80 83.41 56.66
C ILE A 804 -28.12 83.27 58.03
N LYS A 805 -28.83 82.78 59.06
CA LYS A 805 -28.24 82.49 60.38
C LYS A 805 -27.21 81.36 60.31
N LEU A 806 -27.51 80.26 59.63
CA LEU A 806 -26.59 79.13 59.43
C LEU A 806 -25.35 79.55 58.63
N ARG A 807 -25.51 80.33 57.55
CA ARG A 807 -24.38 80.87 56.77
C ARG A 807 -23.45 81.71 57.64
N LYS A 808 -24.00 82.64 58.44
CA LYS A 808 -23.22 83.45 59.39
C LYS A 808 -22.54 82.59 60.48
N GLN A 809 -23.23 81.57 61.00
CA GLN A 809 -22.64 80.63 61.96
C GLN A 809 -21.47 79.84 61.34
N LEU A 810 -21.61 79.39 60.09
CA LEU A 810 -20.59 78.66 59.35
C LEU A 810 -19.40 79.58 59.03
N GLU A 811 -19.64 80.83 58.63
CA GLU A 811 -18.62 81.87 58.48
C GLU A 811 -17.85 82.13 59.78
N THR A 812 -18.54 82.27 60.93
CA THR A 812 -17.86 82.42 62.22
C THR A 812 -17.08 81.18 62.63
N LYS A 813 -17.60 79.97 62.41
CA LYS A 813 -16.89 78.72 62.73
C LYS A 813 -15.70 78.48 61.81
N TYR A 814 -15.77 78.91 60.56
CA TYR A 814 -14.65 78.90 59.63
C TYR A 814 -13.55 79.89 60.06
N ALA A 815 -13.92 81.09 60.52
CA ALA A 815 -12.97 82.06 61.07
C ALA A 815 -12.31 81.56 62.38
N GLU A 816 -13.09 81.02 63.31
CA GLU A 816 -12.59 80.34 64.52
C GLU A 816 -11.61 79.21 64.15
N LEU A 817 -11.97 78.37 63.17
CA LEU A 817 -11.13 77.26 62.72
C LEU A 817 -9.85 77.71 62.01
N ILE A 818 -9.84 78.85 61.32
CA ILE A 818 -8.61 79.47 60.79
C ILE A 818 -7.70 79.93 61.93
N ILE A 819 -8.25 80.64 62.92
CA ILE A 819 -7.50 81.13 64.09
C ILE A 819 -6.92 79.95 64.88
N SER A 820 -7.75 78.96 65.20
CA SER A 820 -7.35 77.76 65.93
C SER A 820 -6.30 76.93 65.16
N ASN A 821 -6.40 76.81 63.83
CA ASN A 821 -5.36 76.18 63.02
C ASN A 821 -4.04 76.97 63.01
N PHE A 822 -4.10 78.31 63.03
CA PHE A 822 -2.91 79.15 63.13
C PHE A 822 -2.24 79.01 64.50
N GLU A 823 -3.03 79.03 65.58
CA GLU A 823 -2.55 78.80 66.96
C GLU A 823 -1.98 77.39 67.13
N HIS A 824 -2.65 76.35 66.62
CA HIS A 824 -2.16 74.98 66.62
C HIS A 824 -0.83 74.85 65.87
N LYS A 825 -0.70 75.45 64.67
CA LYS A 825 0.57 75.47 63.92
C LYS A 825 1.67 76.23 64.67
N LYS A 826 1.33 77.33 65.34
CA LYS A 826 2.28 78.09 66.19
C LYS A 826 2.76 77.26 67.38
N LEU A 827 1.83 76.61 68.10
CA LEU A 827 2.14 75.73 69.23
C LEU A 827 2.93 74.49 68.80
N GLN A 828 2.56 73.82 67.71
CA GLN A 828 3.30 72.68 67.14
C GLN A 828 4.73 73.08 66.76
N ASN A 829 4.93 74.29 66.23
CA ASN A 829 6.27 74.81 65.95
C ASN A 829 7.08 75.14 67.21
N GLU A 830 6.46 75.64 68.29
CA GLU A 830 7.15 75.82 69.57
C GLU A 830 7.46 74.49 70.27
N VAL A 831 6.57 73.50 70.18
CA VAL A 831 6.84 72.12 70.62
C VAL A 831 8.03 71.55 69.86
N ARG A 832 8.02 71.59 68.52
CA ARG A 832 9.17 71.15 67.69
C ARG A 832 10.48 71.89 67.96
N LYS A 833 10.44 73.17 68.36
CA LYS A 833 11.64 73.90 68.82
C LYS A 833 12.14 73.37 70.16
N ARG A 834 11.24 73.07 71.09
CA ARG A 834 11.56 72.55 72.43
C ARG A 834 12.02 71.09 72.39
N GLU A 835 11.42 70.25 71.56
CA GLU A 835 11.86 68.89 71.23
C GLU A 835 13.30 68.93 70.72
N ARG A 836 13.59 69.66 69.63
CA ARG A 836 14.97 69.84 69.12
C ARG A 836 15.94 70.40 70.16
N HIS A 837 15.48 71.25 71.06
CA HIS A 837 16.32 71.76 72.15
C HIS A 837 16.60 70.69 73.21
N LEU A 838 15.61 69.87 73.54
CA LEU A 838 15.72 68.72 74.42
C LEU A 838 16.64 67.66 73.81
N ASP A 839 16.50 67.35 72.51
CA ASP A 839 17.38 66.45 71.75
C ASP A 839 18.84 66.93 71.84
N VAL A 840 19.10 68.21 71.56
CA VAL A 840 20.44 68.80 71.67
C VAL A 840 20.96 68.78 73.12
N CYS A 841 20.10 68.92 74.13
CA CYS A 841 20.47 68.78 75.53
C CYS A 841 20.76 67.33 75.92
N MET A 842 20.01 66.36 75.37
CA MET A 842 20.13 64.93 75.64
C MET A 842 21.36 64.34 74.95
N ILE A 843 21.61 64.70 73.68
CA ILE A 843 22.83 64.36 72.95
C ILE A 843 24.06 64.89 73.70
N ARG A 844 24.00 66.12 74.25
CA ARG A 844 25.08 66.65 75.10
C ARG A 844 25.25 65.86 76.39
N ALA A 845 24.17 65.56 77.11
CA ALA A 845 24.21 64.76 78.34
C ALA A 845 24.86 63.38 78.10
N LEU A 846 24.48 62.72 77.00
CA LEU A 846 25.05 61.44 76.55
C LEU A 846 26.52 61.56 76.10
N SER A 847 26.96 62.75 75.69
CA SER A 847 28.35 63.08 75.33
C SER A 847 29.17 63.62 76.51
N GLU A 848 28.76 63.36 77.76
CA GLU A 848 29.30 63.90 79.01
C GLU A 848 29.39 65.45 79.09
N MET A 849 28.74 66.16 78.18
CA MET A 849 28.70 67.62 78.14
C MET A 849 27.50 68.17 78.93
N PRO A 850 27.64 69.32 79.62
CA PRO A 850 26.52 69.95 80.29
C PRO A 850 25.35 70.22 79.33
N PRO A 851 24.09 69.81 79.65
CA PRO A 851 23.00 69.79 78.68
C PRO A 851 22.72 71.17 78.03
N SER A 852 22.55 72.20 78.86
CA SER A 852 22.30 73.58 78.41
C SER A 852 23.55 74.47 78.58
N ARG A 853 23.59 75.60 77.86
CA ARG A 853 24.62 76.64 78.03
C ARG A 853 24.58 77.33 79.41
N GLU A 854 23.52 77.13 80.19
CA GLU A 854 23.40 77.65 81.56
C GLU A 854 23.95 76.64 82.56
N ILE A 855 23.58 75.37 82.43
CA ILE A 855 24.18 74.28 83.21
C ILE A 855 25.70 74.19 82.93
N ALA A 856 26.15 74.50 81.71
CA ALA A 856 27.58 74.64 81.38
C ALA A 856 28.29 75.78 82.11
N ARG A 857 27.58 76.86 82.48
CA ARG A 857 28.13 77.98 83.26
C ARG A 857 28.14 77.63 84.74
N GLU A 858 27.06 77.07 85.27
CA GLU A 858 26.99 76.49 86.63
C GLU A 858 28.11 75.46 86.86
N TYR A 859 28.28 74.48 85.97
CA TYR A 859 29.28 73.42 86.13
C TYR A 859 30.73 73.93 86.09
N ARG A 860 30.99 75.03 85.35
CA ARG A 860 32.27 75.74 85.40
C ARG A 860 32.47 76.49 86.72
N LEU A 861 31.41 77.11 87.25
CA LEU A 861 31.45 77.78 88.56
C LEU A 861 31.63 76.79 89.71
N THR A 862 30.95 75.64 89.70
CA THR A 862 31.13 74.59 90.70
C THR A 862 32.51 73.94 90.61
N LYS A 863 33.02 73.58 89.43
CA LYS A 863 34.43 73.12 89.29
C LYS A 863 35.43 74.16 89.81
N ARG A 864 35.23 75.46 89.54
CA ARG A 864 36.12 76.53 90.05
C ARG A 864 36.03 76.66 91.58
N ARG A 865 34.82 76.56 92.16
CA ARG A 865 34.59 76.52 93.63
C ARG A 865 35.20 75.27 94.27
N GLU A 866 35.13 74.10 93.61
CA GLU A 866 35.81 72.89 94.07
C GLU A 866 37.33 73.01 94.00
N GLN A 867 37.87 73.62 92.95
CA GLN A 867 39.31 73.79 92.77
C GLN A 867 39.89 74.67 93.90
N ILE A 868 39.20 75.76 94.23
CA ILE A 868 39.48 76.60 95.42
C ILE A 868 39.37 75.77 96.70
N ARG A 869 38.31 74.96 96.88
CA ARG A 869 38.14 74.07 98.05
C ARG A 869 39.21 72.96 98.13
N ARG A 870 39.76 72.49 97.01
CA ARG A 870 40.88 71.52 96.96
C ARG A 870 42.21 72.19 97.29
N GLN A 871 42.46 73.39 96.78
CA GLN A 871 43.62 74.22 97.19
C GLN A 871 43.58 74.48 98.70
N TYR A 872 42.44 74.98 99.22
CA TYR A 872 42.23 75.24 100.65
C TYR A 872 42.29 73.98 101.54
N LYS A 873 42.01 72.78 100.98
CA LYS A 873 42.24 71.50 101.68
C LYS A 873 43.70 71.05 101.64
N ALA A 874 44.44 71.31 100.57
CA ALA A 874 45.87 71.03 100.48
C ALA A 874 46.67 71.96 101.42
N GLU A 875 46.35 73.25 101.43
CA GLU A 875 46.87 74.26 102.37
C GLU A 875 46.56 73.91 103.84
N LYS A 876 45.50 73.13 104.09
CA LYS A 876 45.13 72.64 105.43
C LYS A 876 45.67 71.23 105.76
N ALA A 877 46.32 70.57 104.80
CA ALA A 877 46.94 69.25 104.97
C ALA A 877 48.45 69.32 105.23
N GLN A 878 49.08 70.49 105.04
CA GLN A 878 50.43 70.78 105.53
C GLN A 878 50.37 71.88 106.60
N GLY A 879 50.98 71.62 107.76
CA GLY A 879 50.97 72.54 108.91
C GLY A 879 51.78 73.85 108.66
N PRO A 880 51.45 74.94 109.36
CA PRO A 880 51.82 76.29 108.95
C PRO A 880 53.27 76.71 109.30
N LYS A 881 53.99 77.34 108.35
CA LYS A 881 55.23 78.10 108.63
C LYS A 881 55.40 79.35 107.75
N LYS A 882 55.58 80.51 108.43
CA LYS A 882 56.38 81.71 108.06
C LYS A 882 56.12 82.50 106.75
N ILE A 883 55.18 83.45 106.85
CA ILE A 883 55.29 84.91 106.60
C ILE A 883 56.53 85.49 105.84
N LEU A 884 56.26 86.39 104.85
CA LEU A 884 57.11 87.45 104.20
C LEU A 884 58.24 87.03 103.21
N PRO A 885 58.72 87.90 102.25
CA PRO A 885 58.23 89.23 101.78
C PRO A 885 58.25 89.51 100.23
N MET A 886 57.74 90.70 99.84
CA MET A 886 58.10 91.60 98.70
C MET A 886 57.69 91.37 97.19
N ARG A 887 57.22 92.51 96.61
CA ARG A 887 57.33 93.08 95.23
C ARG A 887 56.68 92.43 93.97
N GLU A 888 55.72 93.18 93.39
CA GLU A 888 55.68 93.86 92.06
C GLU A 888 56.30 93.20 90.79
N PRO A 889 55.80 93.47 89.54
CA PRO A 889 55.03 94.67 89.11
C PRO A 889 53.77 94.43 88.23
N ILE A 890 53.19 95.54 87.75
CA ILE A 890 51.98 95.66 86.89
C ILE A 890 52.35 95.53 85.39
N PRO A 891 51.43 95.09 84.49
CA PRO A 891 50.90 96.08 83.54
C PRO A 891 49.42 95.91 83.07
N LYS A 892 48.68 97.03 83.14
CA LYS A 892 47.79 97.61 82.10
C LYS A 892 46.56 96.85 81.56
N LEU A 893 45.39 97.30 82.06
CA LEU A 893 44.22 97.80 81.30
C LEU A 893 44.43 98.11 79.79
N PRO A 894 43.38 97.98 78.96
CA PRO A 894 42.48 99.14 78.78
C PRO A 894 40.97 98.85 78.96
N SER A 895 40.25 99.91 79.30
CA SER A 895 38.79 100.07 79.15
C SER A 895 38.49 100.93 77.91
N ILE A 896 37.24 101.41 77.75
CA ILE A 896 36.73 102.24 76.63
C ILE A 896 36.49 101.40 75.34
N GLY A 897 35.33 101.50 74.68
CA GLY A 897 34.10 102.20 75.08
C GLY A 897 32.99 102.14 74.02
N GLU A 898 31.83 102.70 74.41
CA GLU A 898 30.95 103.53 73.57
C GLU A 898 30.40 103.05 72.21
N SER A 899 29.04 102.99 72.14
CA SER A 899 28.21 103.69 71.12
C SER A 899 28.21 103.20 69.65
N SER A 900 27.18 103.35 68.81
CA SER A 900 25.73 103.69 68.95
C SER A 900 24.98 103.42 67.63
N TYR A 901 23.65 103.58 67.65
CA TYR A 901 22.77 104.05 66.55
C TYR A 901 22.34 103.14 65.37
N LYS A 902 21.02 103.28 65.08
CA LYS A 902 20.33 103.30 63.76
C LYS A 902 20.36 101.99 62.93
N ILE A 903 19.23 101.39 62.52
CA ILE A 903 18.09 101.88 61.70
C ILE A 903 18.53 102.31 60.29
N ILE A 904 18.06 101.60 59.24
CA ILE A 904 17.25 102.12 58.10
C ILE A 904 16.85 100.98 57.13
N PHE A 905 15.77 101.23 56.37
CA PHE A 905 15.11 100.46 55.29
C PHE A 905 16.02 99.75 54.25
N GLY A 906 15.46 98.76 53.51
CA GLY A 906 16.05 98.33 52.21
C GLY A 906 15.42 97.16 51.42
N ARG A 907 14.26 97.37 50.78
CA ARG A 907 13.71 96.74 49.53
C ARG A 907 14.26 95.41 48.93
N SER A 908 13.30 94.66 48.36
CA SER A 908 13.35 93.92 47.05
C SER A 908 14.07 92.54 46.97
N PRO A 909 13.91 91.77 45.86
CA PRO A 909 12.62 91.30 45.31
C PRO A 909 12.59 89.79 44.92
N THR A 910 11.45 89.38 44.36
CA THR A 910 11.19 88.23 43.46
C THR A 910 12.36 87.38 42.93
N VAL A 911 12.17 86.06 42.94
CA VAL A 911 11.94 85.26 41.71
C VAL A 911 11.27 83.92 42.11
N GLY A 912 10.28 83.47 41.34
CA GLY A 912 9.67 82.15 41.52
C GLY A 912 10.28 81.13 40.55
N ASN A 913 10.13 79.83 40.82
CA ASN A 913 10.46 78.80 39.85
C ASN A 913 9.36 77.75 39.74
N LYS A 914 9.24 77.14 38.56
CA LYS A 914 8.00 76.46 38.13
C LYS A 914 7.90 75.01 38.60
N SER A 915 6.66 74.56 38.79
CA SER A 915 6.29 73.15 38.73
C SER A 915 6.63 72.53 37.37
N MET A 916 7.19 71.33 37.37
CA MET A 916 7.15 70.43 36.21
C MET A 916 6.21 69.25 36.53
N THR A 917 5.27 68.98 35.61
CA THR A 917 4.48 67.76 35.59
C THR A 917 4.02 67.44 34.17
N ARG A 918 4.89 66.75 33.43
CA ARG A 918 4.54 65.65 32.52
C ARG A 918 5.78 64.84 32.20
#